data_AF-A0AAD8AC59-F1
#
_entry.id   AF-A0AAD8AC59-F1
#
_cell.length_a   1.000
_cell.length_b   1.000
_cell.length_c   1.000
_cell.angle_alpha   90.00
_cell.angle_beta   90.00
_cell.angle_gamma   90.00
#
_symmetry.space_group_name_H-M   'P 1'
#
loop_
_entity.id
_entity.type
_entity.pdbx_description
1 polymer ?
#
loop_
_entity_poly.entity_id
_entity_poly.type
_entity_poly.pdbx_seq_one_letter_code
_entity_poly.pdbx_strand_id
1 'polypeptide(L)'
;SREWLHLKILEVHPELTKLGASLKEATELQSAHDEVLLQLQSKQSPVEELLRQADQLISTQKPRAEVYAAMAESLGLAWKDVNSHLEQRKQILDLNVTYQSRAEDCMDRMRALEIACQDSALPVEIEAVRELLTKIHELKRLMLESLMVSLQDGKLLLEKLREISTQGTLDSRPDHIKTSSEYAISQVEHWLENLHDRRRLLEIAWQSRKTELEQCLGLALLASDLKELEEVLLVRKEALTQGSDHLGDSSASAELLLHEHKKLLPEAKELQDRALKITKATERLVSSGHFASEQATAQAYSVLNLSAEYLDAIEQREALLCRAIAFFRSAHTAITKLDQLEVQLTTTKLSASSPQLVQLHSHISKSLEEISEPPLQEGYSLLETVGRGSPGIEGVKRTVEEIENRKIHLGELCTAHKEENVRLSQAFTGFLEKQNELFSWLVSIAEAFLQGHQDMGSVLAMAKDFLDLHQQLLDDLQKKGVEINALLLTLPPILEFLDDEQREDVDQKVDALHSHWLNLKSMLESRIDLAIIYVKFHTLAVQLANEFDSAEEEFRKSTDGTDEDRIRSVEQKWLSIQQLFGQLTNVGKTFIEDASKVGDPYLDIKRASLCVETLLEHFGSRQLVIADSWQTWQSNLTIEKEFKVQWEMTITESNRTVDWVSKLDTQLYPVLTTDTRSSKAIARELEEKLQIVLSEVKRAQSEVEIRMKSAESLGQKGDTHGQKESIMEKLLELHNKLQIIITEYQILLQMLISFFKNLAELEKTIENLQSQYQMTRLPSSISEVELLLKEHEASRQAVLELFKFTQNESEQIITRIRQQ
;
A
#
# COMPACT_ATOMS: atom_id res chain seq x y z
N SER A 1 -105.40 46.12 124.89
CA SER A 1 -106.00 45.86 123.57
C SER A 1 -104.97 45.11 122.74
N ARG A 2 -105.32 43.90 122.29
CA ARG A 2 -104.53 42.99 121.43
C ARG A 2 -104.07 43.63 120.12
N GLU A 3 -104.86 44.57 119.61
CA GLU A 3 -104.59 45.30 118.37
C GLU A 3 -103.35 46.18 118.46
N TRP A 4 -103.04 46.76 119.63
CA TRP A 4 -101.89 47.66 119.77
C TRP A 4 -100.54 46.93 119.78
N LEU A 5 -100.49 45.74 120.39
CA LEU A 5 -99.30 44.88 120.34
C LEU A 5 -99.11 44.31 118.93
N HIS A 6 -100.17 43.85 118.25
CA HIS A 6 -100.08 43.48 116.83
C HIS A 6 -99.55 44.64 115.97
N LEU A 7 -100.08 45.86 116.13
CA LEU A 7 -99.62 47.05 115.41
C LEU A 7 -98.11 47.32 115.59
N LYS A 8 -97.58 47.17 116.81
CA LYS A 8 -96.17 47.51 117.09
C LYS A 8 -95.17 46.45 116.61
N ILE A 9 -95.63 45.21 116.46
CA ILE A 9 -94.87 44.09 115.85
C ILE A 9 -94.75 44.29 114.33
N LEU A 10 -95.73 44.98 113.74
CA LEU A 10 -95.79 45.32 112.32
C LEU A 10 -95.02 46.59 111.95
N GLU A 11 -94.52 47.33 112.95
CA GLU A 11 -93.70 48.54 112.83
C GLU A 11 -92.19 48.25 113.05
N VAL A 12 -91.77 46.99 113.12
CA VAL A 12 -90.34 46.63 113.26
C VAL A 12 -89.58 47.07 112.00
N HIS A 13 -88.61 47.95 112.19
CA HIS A 13 -87.69 48.40 111.15
C HIS A 13 -86.32 47.74 111.38
N PRO A 14 -85.71 47.09 110.36
CA PRO A 14 -86.18 46.92 108.98
C PRO A 14 -87.31 45.88 108.82
N GLU A 15 -88.05 45.97 107.70
CA GLU A 15 -89.13 45.04 107.33
C GLU A 15 -88.67 43.57 107.25
N LEU A 16 -89.63 42.65 107.45
CA LEU A 16 -89.43 41.20 107.46
C LEU A 16 -88.66 40.67 106.24
N THR A 17 -89.00 41.17 105.05
CA THR A 17 -88.48 40.67 103.77
C THR A 17 -87.44 41.58 103.14
N LYS A 18 -86.95 42.61 103.83
CA LYS A 18 -85.94 43.52 103.26
C LYS A 18 -84.60 42.80 103.10
N LEU A 19 -84.10 42.68 101.87
CA LEU A 19 -82.83 42.00 101.58
C LEU A 19 -81.70 43.00 101.36
N GLY A 20 -80.45 42.57 101.61
CA GLY A 20 -79.27 43.29 101.17
C GLY A 20 -78.95 42.94 99.71
N ALA A 21 -78.65 43.96 98.90
CA ALA A 21 -78.34 43.77 97.48
C ALA A 21 -76.88 43.41 97.20
N SER A 22 -76.04 43.44 98.23
CA SER A 22 -74.64 43.00 98.20
C SER A 22 -74.31 42.22 99.47
N LEU A 23 -73.19 41.49 99.47
CA LEU A 23 -72.70 40.81 100.67
C LEU A 23 -72.55 41.77 101.85
N LYS A 24 -72.03 42.97 101.58
CA LYS A 24 -71.88 44.03 102.58
C LYS A 24 -73.22 44.41 103.20
N GLU A 25 -74.20 44.79 102.38
CA GLU A 25 -75.53 45.19 102.86
C GLU A 25 -76.27 44.04 103.58
N ALA A 26 -76.15 42.81 103.06
CA ALA A 26 -76.77 41.63 103.65
C ALA A 26 -76.23 41.37 105.07
N THR A 27 -74.90 41.47 105.21
CA THR A 27 -74.21 41.27 106.50
C THR A 27 -74.55 42.38 107.50
N GLU A 28 -74.64 43.63 107.02
CA GLU A 28 -75.07 44.77 107.85
C GLU A 28 -76.51 44.57 108.37
N LEU A 29 -77.43 44.09 107.53
CA LEU A 29 -78.81 43.79 107.93
C LEU A 29 -78.89 42.60 108.91
N GLN A 30 -78.10 41.54 108.69
CA GLN A 30 -77.98 40.40 109.61
C GLN A 30 -77.47 40.84 110.99
N SER A 31 -76.37 41.59 111.02
CA SER A 31 -75.79 42.10 112.28
C SER A 31 -76.76 43.01 113.04
N ALA A 32 -77.49 43.88 112.33
CA ALA A 32 -78.52 44.73 112.96
C ALA A 32 -79.66 43.90 113.54
N HIS A 33 -80.06 42.81 112.87
CA HIS A 33 -81.10 41.90 113.35
C HIS A 33 -80.65 41.08 114.57
N ASP A 34 -79.41 40.60 114.59
CA ASP A 34 -78.83 39.90 115.73
C ASP A 34 -78.80 40.78 116.99
N GLU A 35 -78.53 42.09 116.84
CA GLU A 35 -78.61 43.05 117.94
C GLU A 35 -80.05 43.18 118.48
N VAL A 36 -81.06 43.22 117.60
CA VAL A 36 -82.47 43.24 117.99
C VAL A 36 -82.86 41.96 118.74
N LEU A 37 -82.40 40.79 118.28
CA LEU A 37 -82.64 39.50 118.97
C LEU A 37 -82.04 39.49 120.38
N LEU A 38 -80.82 40.02 120.54
CA LEU A 38 -80.15 40.12 121.84
C LEU A 38 -80.92 41.06 122.79
N GLN A 39 -81.41 42.18 122.28
CA GLN A 39 -82.29 43.08 123.04
C GLN A 39 -83.60 42.40 123.43
N LEU A 40 -84.22 41.61 122.53
CA LEU A 40 -85.47 40.89 122.81
C LEU A 40 -85.29 39.81 123.89
N GLN A 41 -84.18 39.07 123.89
CA GLN A 41 -83.89 38.06 124.91
C GLN A 41 -83.93 38.64 126.32
N SER A 42 -83.49 39.89 126.52
CA SER A 42 -83.58 40.58 127.82
C SER A 42 -85.01 40.77 128.32
N LYS A 43 -86.02 40.70 127.42
CA LYS A 43 -87.44 40.88 127.73
C LYS A 43 -88.18 39.56 127.96
N GLN A 44 -87.57 38.40 127.66
CA GLN A 44 -88.16 37.08 127.88
C GLN A 44 -88.56 36.86 129.35
N SER A 45 -87.61 37.02 130.27
CA SER A 45 -87.85 36.80 131.70
C SER A 45 -88.91 37.74 132.28
N PRO A 46 -88.93 39.06 131.97
CA PRO A 46 -90.04 39.95 132.35
C PRO A 46 -91.41 39.51 131.85
N VAL A 47 -91.51 39.01 130.62
CA VAL A 47 -92.80 38.54 130.05
C VAL A 47 -93.27 37.25 130.72
N GLU A 48 -92.37 36.30 130.96
CA GLU A 48 -92.68 35.07 131.70
C GLU A 48 -93.17 35.35 133.12
N GLU A 49 -92.53 36.31 133.82
CA GLU A 49 -92.95 36.70 135.16
C GLU A 49 -94.32 37.38 135.15
N LEU A 50 -94.63 38.22 134.16
CA LEU A 50 -95.96 38.80 133.98
C LEU A 50 -97.04 37.74 133.72
N LEU A 51 -96.74 36.72 132.92
CA LEU A 51 -97.64 35.59 132.68
C LEU A 51 -97.86 34.78 133.95
N ARG A 52 -96.79 34.49 134.72
CA ARG A 52 -96.86 33.80 136.01
C ARG A 52 -97.71 34.56 137.04
N GLN A 53 -97.55 35.88 137.10
CA GLN A 53 -98.37 36.75 137.96
C GLN A 53 -99.84 36.73 137.53
N ALA A 54 -100.10 36.72 136.22
CA ALA A 54 -101.46 36.59 135.71
C ALA A 54 -102.08 35.23 136.10
N ASP A 55 -101.36 34.11 136.00
CA ASP A 55 -101.80 32.79 136.46
C ASP A 55 -102.15 32.78 137.96
N GLN A 56 -101.34 33.45 138.79
CA GLN A 56 -101.61 33.58 140.22
C GLN A 56 -102.90 34.37 140.48
N LEU A 57 -103.14 35.46 139.74
CA LEU A 57 -104.37 36.26 139.84
C LEU A 57 -105.61 35.49 139.35
N ILE A 58 -105.48 34.67 138.30
CA ILE A 58 -106.55 33.77 137.81
C ILE A 58 -106.96 32.78 138.90
N SER A 59 -106.00 32.22 139.64
CA SER A 59 -106.28 31.26 140.72
C SER A 59 -106.94 31.89 141.96
N THR A 60 -106.68 33.18 142.24
CA THR A 60 -107.08 33.85 143.49
C THR A 60 -108.31 34.75 143.35
N GLN A 61 -108.54 35.38 142.20
CA GLN A 61 -109.64 36.34 141.99
C GLN A 61 -110.78 35.78 141.12
N LYS A 62 -111.65 34.94 141.71
CA LYS A 62 -112.78 34.29 141.01
C LYS A 62 -113.69 35.24 140.18
N PRO A 63 -114.03 36.49 140.59
CA PRO A 63 -114.93 37.35 139.81
C PRO A 63 -114.30 37.98 138.55
N ARG A 64 -112.97 37.96 138.38
CA ARG A 64 -112.25 38.60 137.27
C ARG A 64 -111.27 37.69 136.53
N ALA A 65 -111.23 36.40 136.90
CA ALA A 65 -110.32 35.41 136.35
C ALA A 65 -110.35 35.33 134.82
N GLU A 66 -111.54 35.45 134.20
CA GLU A 66 -111.71 35.40 132.74
C GLU A 66 -110.97 36.51 131.99
N VAL A 67 -110.95 37.74 132.53
CA VAL A 67 -110.26 38.88 131.89
C VAL A 67 -108.75 38.72 131.97
N TYR A 68 -108.23 38.30 133.14
CA TYR A 68 -106.79 38.05 133.30
C TYR A 68 -106.33 36.85 132.45
N ALA A 69 -107.15 35.81 132.32
CA ALA A 69 -106.88 34.68 131.42
C ALA A 69 -106.80 35.15 129.96
N ALA A 70 -107.78 35.91 129.47
CA ALA A 70 -107.77 36.43 128.10
C ALA A 70 -106.59 37.40 127.84
N MET A 71 -106.19 38.20 128.84
CA MET A 71 -105.03 39.09 128.72
C MET A 71 -103.69 38.34 128.73
N ALA A 72 -103.54 37.33 129.60
CA ALA A 72 -102.35 36.47 129.64
C ALA A 72 -102.21 35.66 128.35
N GLU A 73 -103.31 35.07 127.87
CA GLU A 73 -103.37 34.39 126.58
C GLU A 73 -103.00 35.33 125.43
N SER A 74 -103.57 36.55 125.40
CA SER A 74 -103.23 37.54 124.38
C SER A 74 -101.76 37.98 124.42
N LEU A 75 -101.16 38.13 125.61
CA LEU A 75 -99.76 38.51 125.77
C LEU A 75 -98.83 37.34 125.36
N GLY A 76 -99.15 36.12 125.78
CA GLY A 76 -98.40 34.93 125.42
C GLY A 76 -98.45 34.64 123.92
N LEU A 77 -99.61 34.81 123.29
CA LEU A 77 -99.76 34.72 121.83
C LEU A 77 -98.95 35.81 121.13
N ALA A 78 -99.08 37.08 121.53
CA ALA A 78 -98.31 38.17 120.91
C ALA A 78 -96.79 37.98 121.07
N TRP A 79 -96.32 37.54 122.23
CA TRP A 79 -94.91 37.24 122.47
C TRP A 79 -94.39 36.09 121.60
N LYS A 80 -95.21 35.05 121.43
CA LYS A 80 -94.91 33.94 120.51
C LYS A 80 -94.85 34.42 119.06
N ASP A 81 -95.77 35.29 118.65
CA ASP A 81 -95.82 35.84 117.28
C ASP A 81 -94.57 36.71 116.99
N VAL A 82 -94.11 37.54 117.93
CA VAL A 82 -92.85 38.32 117.78
C VAL A 82 -91.65 37.41 117.57
N ASN A 83 -91.49 36.42 118.44
CA ASN A 83 -90.36 35.49 118.34
C ASN A 83 -90.41 34.71 117.02
N SER A 84 -91.60 34.31 116.58
CA SER A 84 -91.79 33.65 115.28
C SER A 84 -91.39 34.57 114.12
N HIS A 85 -91.81 35.84 114.13
CA HIS A 85 -91.46 36.80 113.07
C HIS A 85 -89.96 37.12 113.02
N LEU A 86 -89.30 37.31 114.16
CA LEU A 86 -87.86 37.58 114.17
C LEU A 86 -87.03 36.33 113.82
N GLU A 87 -87.50 35.14 114.16
CA GLU A 87 -86.86 33.90 113.73
C GLU A 87 -87.00 33.69 112.21
N GLN A 88 -88.19 33.98 111.65
CA GLN A 88 -88.38 34.00 110.20
C GLN A 88 -87.46 35.03 109.52
N ARG A 89 -87.34 36.23 110.09
CA ARG A 89 -86.43 37.28 109.60
C ARG A 89 -84.98 36.83 109.62
N LYS A 90 -84.54 36.19 110.71
CA LYS A 90 -83.19 35.66 110.86
C LYS A 90 -82.87 34.66 109.75
N GLN A 91 -83.77 33.69 109.53
CA GLN A 91 -83.60 32.69 108.47
C GLN A 91 -83.47 33.33 107.08
N ILE A 92 -84.27 34.34 106.77
CA ILE A 92 -84.16 35.09 105.49
C ILE A 92 -82.81 35.78 105.37
N LEU A 93 -82.34 36.44 106.43
CA LEU A 93 -81.06 37.17 106.44
C LEU A 93 -79.85 36.23 106.33
N ASP A 94 -79.87 35.11 107.04
CA ASP A 94 -78.85 34.06 106.95
C ASP A 94 -78.76 33.52 105.52
N LEU A 95 -79.90 33.26 104.89
CA LEU A 95 -79.98 32.83 103.49
C LEU A 95 -79.53 33.94 102.52
N ASN A 96 -79.84 35.21 102.80
CA ASN A 96 -79.40 36.35 101.99
C ASN A 96 -77.89 36.56 102.04
N VAL A 97 -77.27 36.51 103.22
CA VAL A 97 -75.80 36.60 103.38
C VAL A 97 -75.12 35.42 102.69
N THR A 98 -75.63 34.20 102.90
CA THR A 98 -75.09 33.00 102.26
C THR A 98 -75.14 33.12 100.73
N TYR A 99 -76.30 33.49 100.18
CA TYR A 99 -76.46 33.71 98.74
C TYR A 99 -75.49 34.78 98.21
N GLN A 100 -75.43 35.95 98.86
CA GLN A 100 -74.59 37.06 98.37
C GLN A 100 -73.09 36.72 98.42
N SER A 101 -72.64 35.98 99.44
CA SER A 101 -71.26 35.50 99.53
C SER A 101 -70.91 34.53 98.40
N ARG A 102 -71.81 33.60 98.10
CA ARG A 102 -71.64 32.66 96.98
C ARG A 102 -71.75 33.35 95.62
N ALA A 103 -72.61 34.36 95.49
CA ALA A 103 -72.76 35.13 94.27
C ALA A 103 -71.48 35.90 93.94
N GLU A 104 -70.80 36.47 94.93
CA GLU A 104 -69.52 37.18 94.75
C GLU A 104 -68.39 36.23 94.29
N ASP A 105 -68.20 35.07 94.93
CA ASP A 105 -67.23 34.04 94.50
C ASP A 105 -67.55 33.55 93.07
N CYS A 106 -68.83 33.36 92.74
CA CYS A 106 -69.24 32.99 91.39
C CYS A 106 -68.85 34.06 90.36
N MET A 107 -69.07 35.35 90.69
CA MET A 107 -68.69 36.47 89.84
C MET A 107 -67.17 36.59 89.66
N ASP A 108 -66.36 36.27 90.68
CA ASP A 108 -64.90 36.20 90.57
C ASP A 108 -64.45 35.11 89.58
N ARG A 109 -65.02 33.91 89.68
CA ARG A 109 -64.70 32.80 88.77
C ARG A 109 -65.18 33.08 87.35
N MET A 110 -66.34 33.72 87.20
CA MET A 110 -66.84 34.20 85.91
C MET A 110 -65.87 35.21 85.26
N ARG A 111 -65.31 36.16 86.03
CA ARG A 111 -64.29 37.11 85.54
C ARG A 111 -62.99 36.43 85.15
N ALA A 112 -62.51 35.47 85.95
CA ALA A 112 -61.29 34.72 85.63
C ALA A 112 -61.42 33.96 84.30
N LEU A 113 -62.57 33.32 84.07
CA LEU A 113 -62.88 32.66 82.81
C LEU A 113 -62.97 33.66 81.66
N GLU A 114 -63.63 34.81 81.87
CA GLU A 114 -63.76 35.86 80.86
C GLU A 114 -62.40 36.35 80.36
N ILE A 115 -61.49 36.68 81.29
CA ILE A 115 -60.14 37.15 80.97
C ILE A 115 -59.39 36.11 80.14
N ALA A 116 -59.49 34.83 80.51
CA ALA A 116 -58.85 33.75 79.75
C ALA A 116 -59.46 33.53 78.36
N CYS A 117 -60.73 33.89 78.16
CA CYS A 117 -61.41 33.80 76.86
C CYS A 117 -61.17 35.04 75.97
N GLN A 118 -60.92 36.21 76.56
CA GLN A 118 -60.69 37.47 75.86
C GLN A 118 -59.21 37.72 75.51
N ASP A 119 -58.28 36.93 76.05
CA ASP A 119 -56.85 37.07 75.75
C ASP A 119 -56.58 36.90 74.25
N SER A 120 -56.06 37.95 73.61
CA SER A 120 -56.06 38.10 72.15
C SER A 120 -54.90 37.39 71.45
N ALA A 121 -53.83 37.00 72.18
CA ALA A 121 -52.71 36.33 71.55
C ALA A 121 -52.97 34.82 71.46
N LEU A 122 -52.87 34.26 70.25
CA LEU A 122 -52.87 32.81 70.05
C LEU A 122 -51.42 32.31 70.09
N PRO A 123 -51.08 31.37 70.98
CA PRO A 123 -49.74 30.78 71.00
C PRO A 123 -49.49 29.94 69.75
N VAL A 124 -48.25 29.94 69.26
CA VAL A 124 -47.81 29.16 68.08
C VAL A 124 -47.21 27.81 68.49
N GLU A 125 -46.71 27.70 69.72
CA GLU A 125 -46.08 26.49 70.25
C GLU A 125 -47.12 25.47 70.73
N ILE A 126 -46.95 24.21 70.33
CA ILE A 126 -47.88 23.10 70.65
C ILE A 126 -48.16 23.01 72.16
N GLU A 127 -47.12 23.05 72.98
CA GLU A 127 -47.26 22.93 74.44
C GLU A 127 -47.97 24.15 75.05
N ALA A 128 -47.67 25.36 74.59
CA ALA A 128 -48.34 26.56 75.06
C ALA A 128 -49.85 26.58 74.72
N VAL A 129 -50.25 26.06 73.55
CA VAL A 129 -51.68 25.91 73.19
C VAL A 129 -52.37 24.87 74.08
N ARG A 130 -51.70 23.74 74.37
CA ARG A 130 -52.22 22.69 75.26
C ARG A 130 -52.45 23.21 76.68
N GLU A 131 -51.47 23.91 77.24
CA GLU A 131 -51.58 24.50 78.57
C GLU A 131 -52.76 25.48 78.69
N LEU A 132 -52.96 26.33 77.67
CA LEU A 132 -54.06 27.28 77.65
C LEU A 132 -55.43 26.58 77.50
N LEU A 133 -55.53 25.55 76.66
CA LEU A 133 -56.73 24.70 76.57
C LEU A 133 -57.07 24.09 77.93
N THR A 134 -56.09 23.49 78.62
CA THR A 134 -56.29 22.92 79.96
C THR A 134 -56.77 23.98 80.94
N LYS A 135 -56.15 25.17 80.92
CA LYS A 135 -56.52 26.30 81.79
C LYS A 135 -57.97 26.76 81.59
N ILE A 136 -58.43 26.93 80.35
CA ILE A 136 -59.82 27.38 80.11
C ILE A 136 -60.87 26.32 80.46
N HIS A 137 -60.55 25.03 80.32
CA HIS A 137 -61.44 23.94 80.74
C HIS A 137 -61.57 23.93 82.27
N GLU A 138 -60.45 24.09 82.97
CA GLU A 138 -60.43 24.12 84.43
C GLU A 138 -61.18 25.34 84.99
N LEU A 139 -60.96 26.54 84.43
CA LEU A 139 -61.69 27.76 84.83
C LEU A 139 -63.21 27.62 84.59
N LYS A 140 -63.62 26.98 83.49
CA LYS A 140 -65.04 26.69 83.24
C LYS A 140 -65.63 25.75 84.28
N ARG A 141 -64.91 24.68 84.62
CA ARG A 141 -65.33 23.72 85.66
C ARG A 141 -65.55 24.43 87.00
N LEU A 142 -64.55 25.20 87.45
CA LEU A 142 -64.61 25.95 88.71
C LEU A 142 -65.74 26.99 88.73
N MET A 143 -65.99 27.67 87.62
CA MET A 143 -67.10 28.63 87.46
C MET A 143 -68.46 27.93 87.57
N LEU A 144 -68.66 26.80 86.86
CA LEU A 144 -69.91 26.05 86.91
C LEU A 144 -70.20 25.47 88.30
N GLU A 145 -69.18 24.98 89.01
CA GLU A 145 -69.31 24.50 90.38
C GLU A 145 -69.78 25.60 91.33
N SER A 146 -69.20 26.80 91.23
CA SER A 146 -69.63 27.94 92.04
C SER A 146 -71.04 28.38 91.69
N LEU A 147 -71.36 28.50 90.40
CA LEU A 147 -72.69 28.89 89.92
C LEU A 147 -73.78 27.95 90.45
N MET A 148 -73.52 26.64 90.43
CA MET A 148 -74.47 25.65 90.94
C MET A 148 -74.81 25.88 92.42
N VAL A 149 -73.80 26.16 93.25
CA VAL A 149 -73.98 26.45 94.68
C VAL A 149 -74.75 27.77 94.87
N SER A 150 -74.36 28.84 94.17
CA SER A 150 -75.04 30.14 94.28
C SER A 150 -76.51 30.09 93.85
N LEU A 151 -76.82 29.35 92.77
CA LEU A 151 -78.19 29.14 92.31
C LEU A 151 -79.01 28.31 93.31
N GLN A 152 -78.40 27.31 93.95
CA GLN A 152 -79.08 26.50 94.98
C GLN A 152 -79.42 27.35 96.20
N ASP A 153 -78.49 28.17 96.68
CA ASP A 153 -78.72 29.05 97.84
C ASP A 153 -79.76 30.13 97.52
N GLY A 154 -79.76 30.68 96.30
CA GLY A 154 -80.78 31.64 95.88
C GLY A 154 -82.16 31.03 95.70
N LYS A 155 -82.26 29.75 95.30
CA LYS A 155 -83.53 29.00 95.29
C LYS A 155 -84.05 28.78 96.71
N LEU A 156 -83.20 28.40 97.66
CA LEU A 156 -83.59 28.25 99.07
C LEU A 156 -84.12 29.57 99.64
N LEU A 157 -83.45 30.68 99.33
CA LEU A 157 -83.92 32.02 99.70
C LEU A 157 -85.29 32.34 99.06
N LEU A 158 -85.48 32.05 97.78
CA LEU A 158 -86.77 32.25 97.09
C LEU A 158 -87.90 31.39 97.67
N GLU A 159 -87.65 30.12 97.95
CA GLU A 159 -88.61 29.21 98.58
C GLU A 159 -89.05 29.76 99.93
N LYS A 160 -88.10 30.26 100.73
CA LYS A 160 -88.41 30.88 102.02
C LYS A 160 -89.27 32.13 101.90
N LEU A 161 -88.97 33.00 100.93
CA LEU A 161 -89.76 34.21 100.67
C LEU A 161 -91.17 33.89 100.15
N ARG A 162 -91.31 32.85 99.31
CA ARG A 162 -92.61 32.37 98.81
C ARG A 162 -93.44 31.73 99.92
N GLU A 163 -92.81 31.02 100.85
CA GLU A 163 -93.46 30.50 102.06
C GLU A 163 -94.09 31.65 102.86
N ILE A 164 -93.35 32.73 103.08
CA ILE A 164 -93.83 33.91 103.81
C ILE A 164 -94.93 34.65 103.04
N SER A 165 -94.81 34.74 101.72
CA SER A 165 -95.83 35.37 100.87
C SER A 165 -97.16 34.61 100.83
N THR A 166 -97.15 33.29 101.07
CA THR A 166 -98.34 32.43 101.03
C THR A 166 -98.97 32.20 102.40
N GLN A 167 -98.19 32.35 103.48
CA GLN A 167 -98.71 32.38 104.83
C GLN A 167 -99.60 33.62 105.02
N GLY A 168 -100.91 33.40 105.21
CA GLY A 168 -101.87 34.47 105.48
C GLY A 168 -101.41 35.33 106.66
N THR A 169 -101.21 36.62 106.41
CA THR A 169 -100.49 37.50 107.34
C THR A 169 -101.33 37.80 108.57
N LEU A 170 -100.71 37.77 109.75
CA LEU A 170 -101.26 38.37 110.98
C LEU A 170 -101.25 39.92 110.92
N ASP A 171 -100.82 40.51 109.80
CA ASP A 171 -100.84 41.95 109.55
C ASP A 171 -102.28 42.45 109.42
N SER A 172 -102.65 43.40 110.27
CA SER A 172 -103.93 44.11 110.21
C SER A 172 -104.05 45.04 108.99
N ARG A 173 -102.95 45.33 108.29
CA ARG A 173 -102.93 46.14 107.06
C ARG A 173 -103.15 45.25 105.85
N PRO A 174 -104.08 45.59 104.95
CA PRO A 174 -104.27 44.84 103.69
C PRO A 174 -102.98 44.81 102.86
N ASP A 175 -102.57 43.62 102.42
CA ASP A 175 -101.53 43.33 101.42
C ASP A 175 -100.09 43.84 101.67
N HIS A 176 -99.76 44.52 102.78
CA HIS A 176 -98.42 45.12 103.00
C HIS A 176 -97.26 44.11 102.99
N ILE A 177 -97.32 43.07 103.82
CA ILE A 177 -96.28 42.01 103.87
C ILE A 177 -96.22 41.26 102.53
N LYS A 178 -97.36 41.09 101.87
CA LYS A 178 -97.44 40.44 100.56
C LYS A 178 -96.68 41.25 99.50
N THR A 179 -96.90 42.56 99.40
CA THR A 179 -96.18 43.44 98.48
C THR A 179 -94.67 43.48 98.76
N SER A 180 -94.26 43.56 100.04
CA SER A 180 -92.83 43.54 100.40
C SER A 180 -92.17 42.18 100.12
N SER A 181 -92.91 41.07 100.27
CA SER A 181 -92.45 39.72 99.92
C SER A 181 -92.33 39.54 98.40
N GLU A 182 -93.31 40.02 97.63
CA GLU A 182 -93.28 40.01 96.17
C GLU A 182 -92.08 40.81 95.63
N TYR A 183 -91.78 41.98 96.19
CA TYR A 183 -90.59 42.75 95.83
C TYR A 183 -89.29 41.98 96.10
N ALA A 184 -89.17 41.36 97.28
CA ALA A 184 -88.00 40.56 97.64
C ALA A 184 -87.84 39.32 96.73
N ILE A 185 -88.96 38.67 96.37
CA ILE A 185 -88.98 37.56 95.41
C ILE A 185 -88.47 38.02 94.05
N SER A 186 -89.02 39.12 93.50
CA SER A 186 -88.57 39.67 92.22
C SER A 186 -87.10 40.10 92.24
N GLN A 187 -86.62 40.62 93.38
CA GLN A 187 -85.23 41.01 93.55
C GLN A 187 -84.28 39.79 93.46
N VAL A 188 -84.60 38.67 94.14
CA VAL A 188 -83.79 37.45 94.07
C VAL A 188 -83.91 36.78 92.69
N GLU A 189 -85.10 36.77 92.08
CA GLU A 189 -85.30 36.29 90.70
C GLU A 189 -84.41 37.05 89.72
N HIS A 190 -84.32 38.38 89.84
CA HIS A 190 -83.44 39.20 89.02
C HIS A 190 -81.95 38.88 89.23
N TRP A 191 -81.51 38.65 90.47
CA TRP A 191 -80.11 38.24 90.72
C TRP A 191 -79.78 36.88 90.09
N LEU A 192 -80.70 35.91 90.16
CA LEU A 192 -80.53 34.61 89.52
C LEU A 192 -80.52 34.72 87.99
N GLU A 193 -81.39 35.56 87.42
CA GLU A 193 -81.43 35.84 85.98
C GLU A 193 -80.10 36.45 85.50
N ASN A 194 -79.56 37.44 86.21
CA ASN A 194 -78.27 38.05 85.89
C ASN A 194 -77.11 37.04 85.88
N LEU A 195 -77.07 36.12 86.86
CA LEU A 195 -76.08 35.04 86.89
C LEU A 195 -76.25 34.09 85.70
N HIS A 196 -77.49 33.78 85.31
CA HIS A 196 -77.79 32.93 84.15
C HIS A 196 -77.39 33.57 82.82
N ASP A 197 -77.72 34.85 82.62
CA ASP A 197 -77.38 35.58 81.41
C ASP A 197 -75.87 35.73 81.25
N ARG A 198 -75.17 36.03 82.36
CA ARG A 198 -73.71 36.10 82.36
C ARG A 198 -73.07 34.77 82.02
N ARG A 199 -73.56 33.66 82.59
CA ARG A 199 -73.12 32.30 82.23
C ARG A 199 -73.33 32.01 80.73
N ARG A 200 -74.47 32.41 80.17
CA ARG A 200 -74.76 32.20 78.74
C ARG A 200 -73.77 32.95 77.84
N LEU A 201 -73.46 34.21 78.16
CA LEU A 201 -72.48 35.00 77.41
C LEU A 201 -71.07 34.40 77.51
N LEU A 202 -70.67 33.95 78.71
CA LEU A 202 -69.38 33.29 78.90
C LEU A 202 -69.28 31.94 78.20
N GLU A 203 -70.37 31.18 78.11
CA GLU A 203 -70.39 29.92 77.36
C GLU A 203 -70.08 30.16 75.88
N ILE A 204 -70.65 31.21 75.28
CA ILE A 204 -70.37 31.59 73.88
C ILE A 204 -68.90 31.98 73.72
N ALA A 205 -68.37 32.85 74.60
CA ALA A 205 -66.99 33.29 74.56
C ALA A 205 -66.01 32.11 74.73
N TRP A 206 -66.30 31.21 75.68
CA TRP A 206 -65.50 30.01 75.92
C TRP A 206 -65.54 29.05 74.73
N GLN A 207 -66.71 28.82 74.13
CA GLN A 207 -66.84 27.92 72.98
C GLN A 207 -66.05 28.46 71.78
N SER A 208 -66.10 29.78 71.55
CA SER A 208 -65.27 30.45 70.52
C SER A 208 -63.78 30.24 70.80
N ARG A 209 -63.32 30.59 72.01
CA ARG A 209 -61.91 30.47 72.37
C ARG A 209 -61.39 29.02 72.32
N LYS A 210 -62.20 28.07 72.78
CA LYS A 210 -61.88 26.64 72.70
C LYS A 210 -61.66 26.22 71.25
N THR A 211 -62.57 26.61 70.36
CA THR A 211 -62.51 26.24 68.93
C THR A 211 -61.25 26.83 68.28
N GLU A 212 -60.93 28.09 68.56
CA GLU A 212 -59.70 28.74 68.08
C GLU A 212 -58.43 28.02 68.55
N LEU A 213 -58.36 27.64 69.84
CA LEU A 213 -57.20 26.95 70.38
C LEU A 213 -57.06 25.51 69.86
N GLU A 214 -58.16 24.77 69.71
CA GLU A 214 -58.15 23.42 69.09
C GLU A 214 -57.68 23.48 67.64
N GLN A 215 -58.13 24.49 66.90
CA GLN A 215 -57.71 24.78 65.54
C GLN A 215 -56.21 25.12 65.46
N CYS A 216 -55.71 26.00 66.34
CA CYS A 216 -54.28 26.35 66.40
C CYS A 216 -53.41 25.14 66.72
N LEU A 217 -53.83 24.30 67.67
CA LEU A 217 -53.14 23.06 68.01
C LEU A 217 -53.07 22.12 66.81
N GLY A 218 -54.19 21.94 66.10
CA GLY A 218 -54.24 21.14 64.88
C GLY A 218 -53.28 21.66 63.80
N LEU A 219 -53.19 22.97 63.61
CA LEU A 219 -52.29 23.60 62.65
C LEU A 219 -50.83 23.39 63.03
N ALA A 220 -50.48 23.60 64.29
CA ALA A 220 -49.10 23.47 64.76
C ALA A 220 -48.59 22.03 64.66
N LEU A 221 -49.44 21.03 64.94
CA LEU A 221 -49.12 19.61 64.73
C LEU A 221 -48.89 19.29 63.25
N LEU A 222 -49.78 19.75 62.36
CA LEU A 222 -49.62 19.54 60.92
C LEU A 222 -48.37 20.21 60.36
N ALA A 223 -48.05 21.43 60.80
CA ALA A 223 -46.84 22.13 60.40
C ALA A 223 -45.56 21.38 60.82
N SER A 224 -45.56 20.78 62.02
CA SER A 224 -44.47 19.92 62.49
C SER A 224 -44.34 18.65 61.62
N ASP A 225 -45.45 17.97 61.36
CA ASP A 225 -45.47 16.75 60.54
C ASP A 225 -45.01 17.02 59.09
N LEU A 226 -45.40 18.17 58.52
CA LEU A 226 -44.97 18.60 57.19
C LEU A 226 -43.47 18.84 57.12
N LYS A 227 -42.92 19.54 58.12
CA LYS A 227 -41.49 19.85 58.17
C LYS A 227 -40.63 18.59 58.30
N GLU A 228 -41.01 17.67 59.18
CA GLU A 228 -40.32 16.39 59.34
C GLU A 228 -40.33 15.59 58.01
N LEU A 229 -41.50 15.54 57.35
CA LEU A 229 -41.63 14.81 56.08
C LEU A 229 -40.82 15.46 54.95
N GLU A 230 -40.80 16.79 54.89
CA GLU A 230 -39.99 17.55 53.93
C GLU A 230 -38.50 17.25 54.09
N GLU A 231 -37.97 17.29 55.33
CA GLU A 231 -36.57 16.98 55.62
C GLU A 231 -36.21 15.55 55.19
N VAL A 232 -37.06 14.55 55.51
CA VAL A 232 -36.84 13.16 55.08
C VAL A 232 -36.82 13.05 53.56
N LEU A 233 -37.80 13.64 52.86
CA LEU A 233 -37.90 13.58 51.40
C LEU A 233 -36.69 14.23 50.71
N LEU A 234 -36.23 15.38 51.19
CA LEU A 234 -35.05 16.06 50.65
C LEU A 234 -33.79 15.19 50.78
N VAL A 235 -33.56 14.61 51.97
CA VAL A 235 -32.40 13.72 52.19
C VAL A 235 -32.46 12.50 51.28
N ARG A 236 -33.64 11.88 51.10
CA ARG A 236 -33.77 10.71 50.22
C ARG A 236 -33.59 11.05 48.75
N LYS A 237 -34.14 12.18 48.30
CA LYS A 237 -34.00 12.65 46.92
C LYS A 237 -32.55 13.00 46.59
N GLU A 238 -31.82 13.63 47.52
CA GLU A 238 -30.40 13.92 47.35
C GLU A 238 -29.57 12.64 47.28
N ALA A 239 -29.78 11.68 48.19
CA ALA A 239 -29.08 10.39 48.19
C ALA A 239 -29.32 9.60 46.89
N LEU A 240 -30.54 9.65 46.34
CA LEU A 240 -30.86 9.06 45.05
C LEU A 240 -30.10 9.72 43.90
N THR A 241 -30.01 11.05 43.92
CA THR A 241 -29.35 11.84 42.86
C THR A 241 -27.84 11.60 42.83
N GLN A 242 -27.19 11.43 43.98
CA GLN A 242 -25.73 11.18 44.06
C GLN A 242 -25.30 9.83 43.44
N GLY A 243 -26.21 8.87 43.30
CA GLY A 243 -25.93 7.56 42.70
C GLY A 243 -26.68 7.28 41.40
N SER A 244 -27.45 8.25 40.87
CA SER A 244 -28.40 8.03 39.77
C SER A 244 -27.73 7.78 38.42
N ASP A 245 -26.46 8.12 38.30
CA ASP A 245 -25.65 8.01 37.10
C ASP A 245 -24.92 6.66 36.97
N HIS A 246 -24.83 5.89 38.06
CA HIS A 246 -24.19 4.58 38.05
C HIS A 246 -25.10 3.51 37.43
N LEU A 247 -24.70 2.99 36.26
CA LEU A 247 -25.43 1.99 35.47
C LEU A 247 -24.79 0.59 35.49
N GLY A 248 -23.63 0.45 36.13
CA GLY A 248 -22.85 -0.78 36.11
C GLY A 248 -21.97 -0.91 34.86
N ASP A 249 -21.28 -2.04 34.79
CA ASP A 249 -20.30 -2.41 33.76
C ASP A 249 -20.65 -3.70 33.00
N SER A 250 -21.75 -4.34 33.36
CA SER A 250 -22.26 -5.56 32.75
C SER A 250 -23.75 -5.71 33.03
N SER A 251 -24.42 -6.63 32.31
CA SER A 251 -25.82 -6.99 32.60
C SER A 251 -25.99 -7.43 34.05
N ALA A 252 -25.04 -8.21 34.59
CA ALA A 252 -25.10 -8.72 35.94
C ALA A 252 -24.97 -7.60 37.00
N SER A 253 -24.03 -6.67 36.83
CA SER A 253 -23.89 -5.56 37.77
C SER A 253 -25.05 -4.57 37.68
N ALA A 254 -25.58 -4.30 36.48
CA ALA A 254 -26.78 -3.48 36.30
C ALA A 254 -28.04 -4.12 36.91
N GLU A 255 -28.18 -5.46 36.84
CA GLU A 255 -29.25 -6.21 37.50
C GLU A 255 -29.19 -6.12 39.03
N LEU A 256 -27.98 -6.15 39.61
CA LEU A 256 -27.80 -5.96 41.06
C LEU A 256 -28.19 -4.54 41.48
N LEU A 257 -27.77 -3.52 40.73
CA LEU A 257 -28.16 -2.13 40.97
C LEU A 257 -29.68 -1.96 40.89
N LEU A 258 -30.33 -2.57 39.89
CA LEU A 258 -31.78 -2.56 39.75
C LEU A 258 -32.47 -3.24 40.94
N HIS A 259 -31.94 -4.36 41.41
CA HIS A 259 -32.51 -5.08 42.55
C HIS A 259 -32.46 -4.26 43.84
N GLU A 260 -31.31 -3.64 44.14
CA GLU A 260 -31.18 -2.75 45.31
C GLU A 260 -32.08 -1.51 45.17
N HIS A 261 -32.12 -0.89 43.98
CA HIS A 261 -32.97 0.28 43.71
C HIS A 261 -34.46 0.00 43.92
N LYS A 262 -34.94 -1.19 43.53
CA LYS A 262 -36.35 -1.59 43.73
C LYS A 262 -36.78 -1.66 45.19
N LYS A 263 -35.84 -1.82 46.13
CA LYS A 263 -36.15 -1.83 47.57
C LYS A 263 -36.58 -0.45 48.08
N LEU A 264 -36.31 0.62 47.34
CA LEU A 264 -36.70 2.00 47.71
C LEU A 264 -38.19 2.29 47.42
N LEU A 265 -38.80 1.55 46.49
CA LEU A 265 -40.17 1.83 46.02
C LEU A 265 -41.25 1.71 47.12
N PRO A 266 -41.26 0.68 47.99
CA PRO A 266 -42.26 0.57 49.05
C PRO A 266 -42.20 1.75 50.02
N GLU A 267 -40.99 2.17 50.41
CA GLU A 267 -40.77 3.30 51.31
C GLU A 267 -41.19 4.63 50.67
N ALA A 268 -40.85 4.86 49.39
CA ALA A 268 -41.28 6.07 48.69
C ALA A 268 -42.81 6.20 48.60
N LYS A 269 -43.52 5.08 48.38
CA LYS A 269 -44.99 5.04 48.40
C LYS A 269 -45.56 5.33 49.79
N GLU A 270 -44.92 4.81 50.85
CA GLU A 270 -45.32 5.12 52.22
C GLU A 270 -45.18 6.62 52.55
N LEU A 271 -44.08 7.24 52.12
CA LEU A 271 -43.85 8.68 52.29
C LEU A 271 -44.87 9.52 51.50
N GLN A 272 -45.22 9.12 50.28
CA GLN A 272 -46.25 9.78 49.47
C GLN A 272 -47.65 9.62 50.11
N ASP A 273 -48.00 8.44 50.61
CA ASP A 273 -49.25 8.21 51.33
C ASP A 273 -49.33 9.06 52.61
N ARG A 274 -48.20 9.22 53.32
CA ARG A 274 -48.09 10.13 54.47
C ARG A 274 -48.32 11.58 54.04
N ALA A 275 -47.70 12.05 52.95
CA ALA A 275 -47.90 13.41 52.42
C ALA A 275 -49.37 13.66 52.04
N LEU A 276 -50.03 12.70 51.38
CA LEU A 276 -51.44 12.76 51.02
C LEU A 276 -52.36 12.85 52.25
N LYS A 277 -52.07 12.07 53.31
CA LYS A 277 -52.84 12.11 54.57
C LYS A 277 -52.71 13.47 55.26
N ILE A 278 -51.50 14.02 55.36
CA ILE A 278 -51.25 15.32 55.99
C ILE A 278 -51.90 16.44 55.16
N THR A 279 -51.82 16.39 53.83
CA THR A 279 -52.47 17.36 52.94
C THR A 279 -53.99 17.34 53.12
N LYS A 280 -54.61 16.16 53.11
CA LYS A 280 -56.06 16.02 53.38
C LYS A 280 -56.46 16.53 54.77
N ALA A 281 -55.62 16.30 55.78
CA ALA A 281 -55.87 16.81 57.13
C ALA A 281 -55.77 18.34 57.18
N THR A 282 -54.81 18.92 56.46
CA THR A 282 -54.63 20.37 56.30
C THR A 282 -55.83 21.01 55.61
N GLU A 283 -56.32 20.44 54.51
CA GLU A 283 -57.52 20.92 53.81
C GLU A 283 -58.78 20.92 54.70
N ARG A 284 -58.96 19.87 55.51
CA ARG A 284 -60.08 19.80 56.48
C ARG A 284 -59.98 20.85 57.57
N LEU A 285 -58.77 21.16 58.02
CA LEU A 285 -58.56 22.21 59.02
C LEU A 285 -58.85 23.60 58.40
N VAL A 286 -58.43 23.82 57.16
CA VAL A 286 -58.65 25.07 56.42
C VAL A 286 -60.12 25.34 56.13
N SER A 287 -60.90 24.33 55.76
CA SER A 287 -62.34 24.48 55.51
C SER A 287 -63.15 24.95 56.74
N SER A 288 -62.57 24.88 57.94
CA SER A 288 -63.16 25.39 59.18
C SER A 288 -62.94 26.89 59.44
N GLY A 289 -62.31 27.63 58.51
CA GLY A 289 -62.19 29.10 58.58
C GLY A 289 -60.97 29.63 59.34
N HIS A 290 -59.91 28.84 59.47
CA HIS A 290 -58.70 29.19 60.23
C HIS A 290 -57.91 30.35 59.58
N PHE A 291 -57.33 31.23 60.41
CA PHE A 291 -56.59 32.44 59.99
C PHE A 291 -55.29 32.20 59.19
N ALA A 292 -54.72 30.99 59.19
CA ALA A 292 -53.42 30.67 58.56
C ALA A 292 -53.58 29.64 57.43
N SER A 293 -54.74 29.69 56.77
CA SER A 293 -55.21 28.67 55.83
C SER A 293 -54.41 28.60 54.53
N GLU A 294 -53.99 29.74 53.98
CA GLU A 294 -53.30 29.78 52.69
C GLU A 294 -51.87 29.23 52.77
N GLN A 295 -51.10 29.66 53.78
CA GLN A 295 -49.70 29.25 53.96
C GLN A 295 -49.56 27.74 54.25
N ALA A 296 -50.38 27.20 55.14
CA ALA A 296 -50.34 25.77 55.48
C ALA A 296 -50.74 24.88 54.29
N THR A 297 -51.73 25.31 53.50
CA THR A 297 -52.13 24.61 52.28
C THR A 297 -51.00 24.62 51.25
N ALA A 298 -50.39 25.78 50.99
CA ALA A 298 -49.27 25.89 50.06
C ALA A 298 -48.10 24.99 50.45
N GLN A 299 -47.73 24.96 51.74
CA GLN A 299 -46.67 24.08 52.23
C GLN A 299 -47.03 22.59 52.07
N ALA A 300 -48.26 22.19 52.39
CA ALA A 300 -48.71 20.81 52.23
C ALA A 300 -48.63 20.32 50.78
N TYR A 301 -49.10 21.14 49.83
CA TYR A 301 -48.99 20.83 48.40
C TYR A 301 -47.55 20.81 47.90
N SER A 302 -46.67 21.67 48.44
CA SER A 302 -45.23 21.65 48.13
C SER A 302 -44.58 20.32 48.53
N VAL A 303 -44.82 19.86 49.76
CA VAL A 303 -44.29 18.58 50.26
C VAL A 303 -44.90 17.39 49.51
N LEU A 304 -46.19 17.45 49.18
CA LEU A 304 -46.83 16.43 48.34
C LEU A 304 -46.19 16.36 46.95
N ASN A 305 -45.94 17.50 46.30
CA ASN A 305 -45.25 17.56 45.02
C ASN A 305 -43.82 17.00 45.13
N LEU A 306 -43.08 17.36 46.18
CA LEU A 306 -41.75 16.80 46.45
C LEU A 306 -41.77 15.27 46.58
N SER A 307 -42.79 14.71 47.23
CA SER A 307 -42.96 13.25 47.33
C SER A 307 -43.23 12.58 45.97
N ALA A 308 -44.00 13.25 45.09
CA ALA A 308 -44.26 12.78 43.74
C ALA A 308 -42.99 12.85 42.87
N GLU A 309 -42.22 13.93 42.96
CA GLU A 309 -40.92 14.07 42.28
C GLU A 309 -39.92 13.01 42.72
N TYR A 310 -39.89 12.67 44.02
CA TYR A 310 -39.02 11.59 44.52
C TYR A 310 -39.42 10.23 43.95
N LEU A 311 -40.72 9.93 43.87
CA LEU A 311 -41.23 8.70 43.27
C LEU A 311 -40.91 8.62 41.77
N ASP A 312 -41.13 9.71 41.03
CA ASP A 312 -40.82 9.82 39.60
C ASP A 312 -39.31 9.61 39.35
N ALA A 313 -38.44 10.19 40.18
CA ALA A 313 -36.99 9.97 40.08
C ALA A 313 -36.59 8.49 40.30
N ILE A 314 -37.28 7.77 41.20
CA ILE A 314 -37.08 6.33 41.38
C ILE A 314 -37.51 5.58 40.11
N GLU A 315 -38.68 5.87 39.57
CA GLU A 315 -39.18 5.19 38.36
C GLU A 315 -38.30 5.47 37.13
N GLN A 316 -37.81 6.70 36.96
CA GLN A 316 -36.88 7.07 35.90
C GLN A 316 -35.55 6.31 35.99
N ARG A 317 -34.98 6.21 37.20
CA ARG A 317 -33.74 5.42 37.41
C ARG A 317 -33.98 3.93 37.18
N GLU A 318 -35.13 3.39 37.56
CA GLU A 318 -35.50 2.00 37.25
C GLU A 318 -35.52 1.75 35.74
N ALA A 319 -36.17 2.65 34.98
CA ALA A 319 -36.22 2.56 33.53
C ALA A 319 -34.82 2.63 32.89
N LEU A 320 -33.97 3.52 33.40
CA LEU A 320 -32.59 3.68 32.94
C LEU A 320 -31.73 2.42 33.19
N LEU A 321 -31.84 1.82 34.37
CA LEU A 321 -31.16 0.55 34.68
C LEU A 321 -31.68 -0.61 33.81
N CYS A 322 -32.99 -0.67 33.55
CA CYS A 322 -33.55 -1.67 32.63
C CYS A 322 -32.98 -1.52 31.21
N ARG A 323 -32.85 -0.28 30.72
CA ARG A 323 -32.21 0.01 29.42
C ARG A 323 -30.74 -0.40 29.41
N ALA A 324 -29.98 -0.11 30.47
CA ALA A 324 -28.57 -0.52 30.60
C ALA A 324 -28.42 -2.05 30.55
N ILE A 325 -29.29 -2.80 31.23
CA ILE A 325 -29.32 -4.27 31.17
C ILE A 325 -29.56 -4.75 29.75
N ALA A 326 -30.55 -4.19 29.06
CA ALA A 326 -30.85 -4.53 27.67
C ALA A 326 -29.67 -4.23 26.74
N PHE A 327 -29.03 -3.07 26.92
CA PHE A 327 -27.80 -2.70 26.21
C PHE A 327 -26.70 -3.73 26.42
N PHE A 328 -26.33 -4.06 27.66
CA PHE A 328 -25.23 -5.00 27.93
C PHE A 328 -25.50 -6.40 27.38
N ARG A 329 -26.75 -6.88 27.43
CA ARG A 329 -27.14 -8.17 26.82
C ARG A 329 -27.03 -8.14 25.30
N SER A 330 -27.50 -7.06 24.69
CA SER A 330 -27.42 -6.83 23.24
C SER A 330 -25.94 -6.75 22.80
N ALA A 331 -25.14 -5.96 23.50
CA ALA A 331 -23.72 -5.79 23.27
C ALA A 331 -22.93 -7.10 23.38
N HIS A 332 -23.17 -7.89 24.42
CA HIS A 332 -22.52 -9.19 24.58
C HIS A 332 -22.87 -10.16 23.43
N THR A 333 -24.14 -10.17 23.00
CA THR A 333 -24.58 -10.94 21.84
C THR A 333 -23.89 -10.47 20.56
N ALA A 334 -23.78 -9.15 20.37
CA ALA A 334 -23.11 -8.57 19.22
C ALA A 334 -21.63 -8.93 19.19
N ILE A 335 -20.90 -8.72 20.29
CA ILE A 335 -19.49 -9.09 20.44
C ILE A 335 -19.26 -10.56 20.08
N THR A 336 -20.07 -11.47 20.63
CA THR A 336 -19.96 -12.90 20.33
C THR A 336 -20.16 -13.20 18.84
N LYS A 337 -21.10 -12.53 18.18
CA LYS A 337 -21.33 -12.70 16.74
C LYS A 337 -20.21 -12.06 15.89
N LEU A 338 -19.65 -10.94 16.33
CA LEU A 338 -18.50 -10.30 15.68
C LEU A 338 -17.27 -11.24 15.74
N ASP A 339 -17.03 -11.88 16.90
CA ASP A 339 -15.96 -12.88 17.03
C ASP A 339 -16.19 -14.08 16.08
N GLN A 340 -17.45 -14.52 15.89
CA GLN A 340 -17.78 -15.57 14.91
C GLN A 340 -17.51 -15.13 13.46
N LEU A 341 -17.82 -13.88 13.11
CA LEU A 341 -17.51 -13.33 11.79
C LEU A 341 -16.00 -13.22 11.57
N GLU A 342 -15.23 -12.86 12.58
CA GLU A 342 -13.76 -12.83 12.51
C GLU A 342 -13.19 -14.22 12.25
N VAL A 343 -13.65 -15.23 12.99
CA VAL A 343 -13.25 -16.63 12.77
C VAL A 343 -13.64 -17.09 11.37
N GLN A 344 -14.86 -16.77 10.91
CA GLN A 344 -15.27 -17.12 9.55
C GLN A 344 -14.35 -16.47 8.50
N LEU A 345 -13.97 -15.19 8.68
CA LEU A 345 -13.16 -14.48 7.72
C LEU A 345 -11.70 -14.94 7.69
N THR A 346 -11.15 -15.33 8.85
CA THR A 346 -9.76 -15.79 8.98
C THR A 346 -9.56 -17.27 8.65
N THR A 347 -10.55 -18.13 8.88
CA THR A 347 -10.41 -19.59 8.66
C THR A 347 -10.88 -20.05 7.29
N THR A 348 -11.68 -19.24 6.58
CA THR A 348 -12.20 -19.60 5.27
C THR A 348 -11.10 -19.57 4.22
N LYS A 349 -10.63 -20.75 3.81
CA LYS A 349 -9.69 -20.92 2.70
C LYS A 349 -10.45 -20.95 1.38
N LEU A 350 -10.75 -19.78 0.84
CA LEU A 350 -11.22 -19.61 -0.54
C LEU A 350 -10.08 -19.00 -1.36
N SER A 351 -9.98 -19.36 -2.65
CA SER A 351 -9.05 -18.66 -3.53
C SER A 351 -9.46 -17.18 -3.59
N ALA A 352 -8.46 -16.31 -3.69
CA ALA A 352 -8.73 -14.89 -3.80
C ALA A 352 -9.53 -14.57 -5.08
N SER A 353 -9.37 -15.33 -6.16
CA SER A 353 -10.17 -15.19 -7.39
C SER A 353 -11.64 -15.63 -7.27
N SER A 354 -12.01 -16.36 -6.21
CA SER A 354 -13.33 -17.01 -6.16
C SER A 354 -14.47 -15.99 -6.00
N PRO A 355 -15.54 -16.07 -6.81
CA PRO A 355 -16.74 -15.27 -6.60
C PRO A 355 -17.38 -15.51 -5.23
N GLN A 356 -17.10 -16.67 -4.61
CA GLN A 356 -17.57 -17.01 -3.27
C GLN A 356 -16.89 -16.15 -2.19
N LEU A 357 -15.63 -15.73 -2.39
CA LEU A 357 -14.92 -14.86 -1.45
C LEU A 357 -15.48 -13.43 -1.51
N VAL A 358 -15.79 -12.92 -2.71
CA VAL A 358 -16.46 -11.62 -2.87
C VAL A 358 -17.85 -11.63 -2.23
N GLN A 359 -18.61 -12.71 -2.43
CA GLN A 359 -19.90 -12.91 -1.78
C GLN A 359 -19.74 -12.97 -0.26
N LEU A 360 -18.76 -13.70 0.27
CA LEU A 360 -18.45 -13.77 1.69
C LEU A 360 -18.17 -12.38 2.27
N HIS A 361 -17.29 -11.59 1.65
CA HIS A 361 -17.00 -10.23 2.12
C HIS A 361 -18.23 -9.31 2.08
N SER A 362 -19.06 -9.41 1.04
CA SER A 362 -20.30 -8.64 0.96
C SER A 362 -21.29 -9.02 2.05
N HIS A 363 -21.40 -10.32 2.36
CA HIS A 363 -22.24 -10.84 3.41
C HIS A 363 -21.74 -10.40 4.79
N ILE A 364 -20.44 -10.55 5.06
CA ILE A 364 -19.84 -10.16 6.34
C ILE A 364 -19.93 -8.65 6.54
N SER A 365 -19.68 -7.83 5.53
CA SER A 365 -19.84 -6.36 5.64
C SER A 365 -21.28 -5.97 5.99
N LYS A 366 -22.28 -6.66 5.43
CA LYS A 366 -23.69 -6.41 5.74
C LYS A 366 -24.04 -6.88 7.17
N SER A 367 -23.63 -8.09 7.53
CA SER A 367 -23.85 -8.66 8.86
C SER A 367 -23.17 -7.82 9.97
N LEU A 368 -21.99 -7.26 9.68
CA LEU A 368 -21.24 -6.38 10.56
C LEU A 368 -22.07 -5.15 10.97
N GLU A 369 -22.72 -4.49 10.00
CA GLU A 369 -23.62 -3.37 10.25
C GLU A 369 -24.87 -3.82 11.02
N GLU A 370 -25.54 -4.88 10.58
CA GLU A 370 -26.78 -5.38 11.22
C GLU A 370 -26.59 -5.79 12.69
N ILE A 371 -25.42 -6.33 13.04
CA ILE A 371 -25.10 -6.82 14.39
C ILE A 371 -24.64 -5.68 15.31
N SER A 372 -23.84 -4.74 14.80
CA SER A 372 -23.21 -3.70 15.63
C SER A 372 -24.11 -2.48 15.85
N GLU A 373 -24.96 -2.11 14.90
CA GLU A 373 -25.73 -0.87 14.96
C GLU A 373 -26.72 -0.80 16.15
N PRO A 374 -27.55 -1.84 16.43
CA PRO A 374 -28.52 -1.76 17.52
C PRO A 374 -27.92 -1.52 18.92
N PRO A 375 -26.89 -2.26 19.39
CA PRO A 375 -26.27 -1.98 20.68
C PRO A 375 -25.51 -0.65 20.69
N LEU A 376 -24.89 -0.22 19.58
CA LEU A 376 -24.23 1.08 19.51
C LEU A 376 -25.24 2.23 19.67
N GLN A 377 -26.38 2.16 18.99
CA GLN A 377 -27.44 3.18 19.09
C GLN A 377 -27.97 3.31 20.53
N GLU A 378 -28.26 2.18 21.19
CA GLU A 378 -28.71 2.21 22.59
C GLU A 378 -27.61 2.71 23.52
N GLY A 379 -26.36 2.28 23.33
CA GLY A 379 -25.21 2.72 24.11
C GLY A 379 -24.99 4.24 24.00
N TYR A 380 -25.09 4.80 22.79
CA TYR A 380 -25.01 6.24 22.57
C TYR A 380 -26.17 7.00 23.21
N SER A 381 -27.39 6.48 23.13
CA SER A 381 -28.55 7.08 23.80
C SER A 381 -28.40 7.09 25.33
N LEU A 382 -27.88 6.03 25.93
CA LEU A 382 -27.58 5.97 27.36
C LEU A 382 -26.51 7.00 27.75
N LEU A 383 -25.43 7.10 26.96
CA LEU A 383 -24.35 8.08 27.15
C LEU A 383 -24.84 9.53 27.08
N GLU A 384 -25.82 9.81 26.21
CA GLU A 384 -26.44 11.13 26.10
C GLU A 384 -27.40 11.42 27.26
N THR A 385 -28.18 10.42 27.68
CA THR A 385 -29.16 10.56 28.77
C THR A 385 -28.49 10.86 30.13
N VAL A 386 -27.39 10.17 30.45
CA VAL A 386 -26.67 10.34 31.73
C VAL A 386 -25.57 11.40 31.65
N GLY A 387 -25.06 11.65 30.44
CA GLY A 387 -23.95 12.53 30.19
C GLY A 387 -22.62 11.77 30.05
N ARG A 388 -21.93 11.99 28.93
CA ARG A 388 -20.70 11.29 28.53
C ARG A 388 -19.53 11.42 29.52
N GLY A 389 -19.57 12.41 30.41
CA GLY A 389 -18.52 12.68 31.40
C GLY A 389 -18.79 12.08 32.79
N SER A 390 -19.94 11.43 33.00
CA SER A 390 -20.24 10.81 34.30
C SER A 390 -19.36 9.57 34.53
N PRO A 391 -18.77 9.39 35.73
CA PRO A 391 -18.02 8.18 36.06
C PRO A 391 -18.93 6.94 36.16
N GLY A 392 -20.23 7.13 36.41
CA GLY A 392 -21.21 6.05 36.58
C GLY A 392 -21.53 5.28 35.29
N ILE A 393 -21.24 5.85 34.12
CA ILE A 393 -21.54 5.28 32.80
C ILE A 393 -20.32 4.73 32.04
N GLU A 394 -19.15 4.70 32.69
CA GLU A 394 -17.89 4.24 32.07
C GLU A 394 -17.98 2.79 31.56
N GLY A 395 -18.79 1.95 32.20
CA GLY A 395 -19.08 0.59 31.74
C GLY A 395 -19.73 0.55 30.36
N VAL A 396 -20.78 1.35 30.14
CA VAL A 396 -21.45 1.48 28.84
C VAL A 396 -20.48 2.04 27.80
N LYS A 397 -19.71 3.07 28.16
CA LYS A 397 -18.73 3.69 27.27
C LYS A 397 -17.69 2.68 26.78
N ARG A 398 -17.07 1.92 27.70
CA ARG A 398 -16.08 0.88 27.36
C ARG A 398 -16.67 -0.17 26.42
N THR A 399 -17.90 -0.62 26.67
CA THR A 399 -18.56 -1.61 25.82
C THR A 399 -18.89 -1.05 24.42
N VAL A 400 -19.29 0.22 24.31
CA VAL A 400 -19.46 0.90 23.01
C VAL A 400 -18.14 0.95 22.25
N GLU A 401 -17.07 1.40 22.90
CA GLU A 401 -15.71 1.44 22.31
C GLU A 401 -15.25 0.05 21.86
N GLU A 402 -15.53 -0.99 22.64
CA GLU A 402 -15.21 -2.37 22.31
C GLU A 402 -15.94 -2.87 21.06
N ILE A 403 -17.23 -2.53 20.89
CA ILE A 403 -18.00 -2.88 19.68
C ILE A 403 -17.47 -2.10 18.47
N GLU A 404 -17.19 -0.79 18.61
CA GLU A 404 -16.64 0.01 17.51
C GLU A 404 -15.28 -0.48 17.05
N ASN A 405 -14.36 -0.76 17.98
CA ASN A 405 -13.03 -1.26 17.64
C ASN A 405 -13.11 -2.59 16.87
N ARG A 406 -13.99 -3.51 17.29
CA ARG A 406 -14.25 -4.75 16.54
C ARG A 406 -14.86 -4.48 15.16
N LYS A 407 -15.81 -3.55 15.06
CA LYS A 407 -16.44 -3.14 13.80
C LYS A 407 -15.39 -2.64 12.81
N ILE A 408 -14.51 -1.75 13.26
CA ILE A 408 -13.43 -1.17 12.45
C ILE A 408 -12.46 -2.27 12.00
N HIS A 409 -11.95 -3.09 12.92
CA HIS A 409 -11.00 -4.18 12.61
C HIS A 409 -11.53 -5.15 11.56
N LEU A 410 -12.78 -5.62 11.70
CA LEU A 410 -13.40 -6.51 10.72
C LEU A 410 -13.62 -5.83 9.36
N GLY A 411 -13.96 -4.54 9.37
CA GLY A 411 -14.06 -3.72 8.16
C GLY A 411 -12.72 -3.64 7.43
N GLU A 412 -11.63 -3.34 8.16
CA GLU A 412 -10.27 -3.25 7.64
C GLU A 412 -9.80 -4.58 7.02
N LEU A 413 -10.07 -5.71 7.68
CA LEU A 413 -9.72 -7.03 7.18
C LEU A 413 -10.47 -7.37 5.88
N CYS A 414 -11.75 -6.98 5.78
CA CYS A 414 -12.52 -7.10 4.54
C CYS A 414 -11.97 -6.25 3.40
N THR A 415 -11.54 -5.00 3.69
CA THR A 415 -10.96 -4.12 2.67
C THR A 415 -9.59 -4.61 2.20
N ALA A 416 -8.73 -5.05 3.13
CA ALA A 416 -7.40 -5.57 2.80
C ALA A 416 -7.47 -6.80 1.88
N HIS A 417 -8.38 -7.75 2.16
CA HIS A 417 -8.60 -8.90 1.26
C HIS A 417 -9.09 -8.47 -0.14
N LYS A 418 -9.98 -7.47 -0.23
CA LYS A 418 -10.45 -6.94 -1.52
C LYS A 418 -9.32 -6.27 -2.31
N GLU A 419 -8.49 -5.46 -1.65
CA GLU A 419 -7.36 -4.78 -2.29
C GLU A 419 -6.31 -5.77 -2.80
N GLU A 420 -5.96 -6.78 -2.00
CA GLU A 420 -5.01 -7.82 -2.41
C GLU A 420 -5.55 -8.64 -3.60
N ASN A 421 -6.85 -8.94 -3.60
CA ASN A 421 -7.52 -9.61 -4.73
C ASN A 421 -7.45 -8.78 -6.03
N VAL A 422 -7.70 -7.47 -5.95
CA VAL A 422 -7.57 -6.55 -7.10
C VAL A 422 -6.12 -6.50 -7.58
N ARG A 423 -5.15 -6.40 -6.66
CA ARG A 423 -3.72 -6.38 -6.99
C ARG A 423 -3.28 -7.64 -7.71
N LEU A 424 -3.65 -8.82 -7.20
CA LEU A 424 -3.29 -10.10 -7.81
C LEU A 424 -4.00 -10.31 -9.16
N SER A 425 -5.26 -9.90 -9.30
CA SER A 425 -5.98 -9.90 -10.58
C SER A 425 -5.30 -9.02 -11.64
N GLN A 426 -4.83 -7.83 -11.25
CA GLN A 426 -4.06 -6.94 -12.12
C GLN A 426 -2.71 -7.55 -12.51
N ALA A 427 -2.00 -8.16 -11.54
CA ALA A 427 -0.74 -8.86 -11.81
C ALA A 427 -0.93 -10.03 -12.78
N PHE A 428 -2.02 -10.81 -12.62
CA PHE A 428 -2.37 -11.90 -13.53
C PHE A 428 -2.67 -11.42 -14.95
N THR A 429 -3.43 -10.33 -15.08
CA THR A 429 -3.74 -9.75 -16.39
C THR A 429 -2.48 -9.23 -17.07
N GLY A 430 -1.62 -8.51 -16.32
CA GLY A 430 -0.34 -8.04 -16.82
C GLY A 430 0.61 -9.18 -17.22
N PHE A 431 0.59 -10.30 -16.49
CA PHE A 431 1.34 -11.51 -16.87
C PHE A 431 0.87 -12.06 -18.21
N LEU A 432 -0.45 -12.23 -18.40
CA LEU A 432 -1.03 -12.74 -19.64
C LEU A 432 -0.76 -11.81 -20.83
N GLU A 433 -0.87 -10.49 -20.65
CA GLU A 433 -0.55 -9.51 -21.69
C GLU A 433 0.91 -9.62 -22.12
N LYS A 434 1.84 -9.71 -21.16
CA LYS A 434 3.27 -9.84 -21.48
C LYS A 434 3.62 -11.20 -22.08
N GLN A 435 2.99 -12.28 -21.62
CA GLN A 435 3.13 -13.62 -22.21
C GLN A 435 2.68 -13.61 -23.67
N ASN A 436 1.52 -13.01 -23.97
CA ASN A 436 0.99 -12.88 -25.33
C ASN A 436 1.90 -12.00 -26.21
N GLU A 437 2.42 -10.88 -25.69
CA GLU A 437 3.37 -10.02 -26.41
C GLU A 437 4.64 -10.79 -26.80
N LEU A 438 5.24 -11.50 -25.85
CA LEU A 438 6.46 -12.28 -26.08
C LEU A 438 6.21 -13.43 -27.06
N PHE A 439 5.12 -14.17 -26.89
CA PHE A 439 4.74 -15.26 -27.79
C PHE A 439 4.47 -14.75 -29.21
N SER A 440 3.74 -13.64 -29.33
CA SER A 440 3.46 -13.00 -30.62
C SER A 440 4.75 -12.53 -31.30
N TRP A 441 5.74 -12.01 -30.56
CA TRP A 441 7.03 -11.63 -31.12
C TRP A 441 7.79 -12.85 -31.66
N LEU A 442 7.81 -13.97 -30.91
CA LEU A 442 8.48 -15.18 -31.37
C LEU A 442 7.89 -15.69 -32.69
N VAL A 443 6.57 -15.72 -32.82
CA VAL A 443 5.90 -16.20 -34.04
C VAL A 443 5.98 -15.17 -35.17
N SER A 444 5.57 -13.94 -34.92
CA SER A 444 5.36 -12.93 -35.98
C SER A 444 6.64 -12.23 -36.43
N ILE A 445 7.71 -12.29 -35.64
CA ILE A 445 9.00 -11.65 -35.97
C ILE A 445 10.07 -12.72 -36.14
N ALA A 446 10.38 -13.51 -35.11
CA ALA A 446 11.51 -14.44 -35.18
C ALA A 446 11.25 -15.62 -36.13
N GLU A 447 10.14 -16.34 -35.98
CA GLU A 447 9.78 -17.46 -36.86
C GLU A 447 9.50 -16.95 -38.29
N ALA A 448 8.73 -15.87 -38.44
CA ALA A 448 8.48 -15.25 -39.74
C ALA A 448 9.77 -14.80 -40.45
N PHE A 449 10.77 -14.30 -39.72
CA PHE A 449 12.08 -13.98 -40.28
C PHE A 449 12.79 -15.25 -40.78
N LEU A 450 12.83 -16.33 -39.98
CA LEU A 450 13.46 -17.58 -40.40
C LEU A 450 12.78 -18.18 -41.65
N GLN A 451 11.46 -18.02 -41.75
CA GLN A 451 10.69 -18.39 -42.92
C GLN A 451 10.95 -17.48 -44.13
N GLY A 452 11.24 -16.18 -43.93
CA GLY A 452 11.54 -15.25 -45.02
C GLY A 452 12.98 -15.33 -45.54
N HIS A 453 13.93 -15.67 -44.68
CA HIS A 453 15.37 -15.64 -44.95
C HIS A 453 15.94 -17.05 -45.13
N GLN A 454 15.54 -17.72 -46.21
CA GLN A 454 15.87 -19.13 -46.47
C GLN A 454 17.16 -19.33 -47.29
N ASP A 455 17.58 -18.32 -48.05
CA ASP A 455 18.62 -18.43 -49.08
C ASP A 455 19.94 -17.81 -48.59
N MET A 456 20.99 -18.63 -48.48
CA MET A 456 22.35 -18.18 -48.10
C MET A 456 23.08 -17.42 -49.22
N GLY A 457 22.48 -17.32 -50.42
CA GLY A 457 23.02 -16.61 -51.57
C GLY A 457 24.09 -17.40 -52.33
N SER A 458 24.51 -16.86 -53.48
CA SER A 458 25.47 -17.51 -54.39
C SER A 458 26.82 -16.81 -54.49
N VAL A 459 27.02 -15.72 -53.74
CA VAL A 459 28.24 -14.91 -53.72
C VAL A 459 28.59 -14.50 -52.30
N LEU A 460 29.87 -14.18 -52.05
CA LEU A 460 30.39 -13.84 -50.72
C LEU A 460 29.61 -12.71 -50.02
N ALA A 461 29.20 -11.67 -50.73
CA ALA A 461 28.46 -10.55 -50.14
C ALA A 461 27.12 -11.00 -49.57
N MET A 462 26.33 -11.76 -50.34
CA MET A 462 25.04 -12.28 -49.89
C MET A 462 25.18 -13.26 -48.72
N ALA A 463 26.22 -14.10 -48.74
CA ALA A 463 26.50 -15.04 -47.65
C ALA A 463 26.85 -14.32 -46.34
N LYS A 464 27.60 -13.21 -46.42
CA LYS A 464 27.89 -12.35 -45.26
C LYS A 464 26.65 -11.64 -44.75
N ASP A 465 25.87 -11.04 -45.65
CA ASP A 465 24.61 -10.38 -45.28
C ASP A 465 23.65 -11.37 -44.60
N PHE A 466 23.57 -12.61 -45.10
CA PHE A 466 22.81 -13.68 -44.48
C PHE A 466 23.30 -13.97 -43.06
N LEU A 467 24.61 -14.16 -42.86
CA LEU A 467 25.19 -14.42 -41.55
C LEU A 467 24.93 -13.27 -40.56
N ASP A 468 25.17 -12.03 -41.00
CA ASP A 468 25.04 -10.83 -40.16
C ASP A 468 23.59 -10.63 -39.70
N LEU A 469 22.61 -10.80 -40.60
CA LEU A 469 21.19 -10.69 -40.25
C LEU A 469 20.75 -11.79 -39.25
N HIS A 470 21.25 -13.01 -39.40
CA HIS A 470 20.93 -14.10 -38.47
C HIS A 470 21.59 -13.90 -37.10
N GLN A 471 22.82 -13.37 -37.05
CA GLN A 471 23.47 -13.00 -35.79
C GLN A 471 22.70 -11.89 -35.05
N GLN A 472 22.21 -10.87 -35.78
CA GLN A 472 21.37 -9.83 -35.19
C GLN A 472 20.08 -10.39 -34.59
N LEU A 473 19.41 -11.32 -35.30
CA LEU A 473 18.21 -11.97 -34.75
C LEU A 473 18.54 -12.80 -33.50
N LEU A 474 19.71 -13.45 -33.44
CA LEU A 474 20.11 -14.25 -32.28
C LEU A 474 20.27 -13.36 -31.04
N ASP A 475 20.90 -12.19 -31.19
CA ASP A 475 21.03 -11.21 -30.12
C ASP A 475 19.66 -10.75 -29.60
N ASP A 476 18.71 -10.47 -30.50
CA ASP A 476 17.35 -10.06 -30.13
C ASP A 476 16.57 -11.20 -29.46
N LEU A 477 16.71 -12.43 -29.95
CA LEU A 477 16.09 -13.63 -29.37
C LEU A 477 16.64 -13.91 -27.96
N GLN A 478 17.93 -13.66 -27.71
CA GLN A 478 18.54 -13.76 -26.39
C GLN A 478 17.99 -12.71 -25.42
N LYS A 479 17.83 -11.46 -25.85
CA LYS A 479 17.17 -10.41 -25.03
C LYS A 479 15.75 -10.83 -24.64
N LYS A 480 14.98 -11.38 -25.60
CA LYS A 480 13.65 -11.92 -25.32
C LYS A 480 13.67 -13.11 -24.36
N GLY A 481 14.69 -13.96 -24.41
CA GLY A 481 14.89 -15.00 -23.41
C GLY A 481 15.06 -14.47 -21.97
N VAL A 482 15.74 -13.33 -21.80
CA VAL A 482 15.84 -12.65 -20.50
C VAL A 482 14.47 -12.11 -20.04
N GLU A 483 13.71 -11.50 -20.95
CA GLU A 483 12.34 -11.04 -20.65
C GLU A 483 11.41 -12.20 -20.26
N ILE A 484 11.49 -13.35 -20.96
CA ILE A 484 10.72 -14.56 -20.63
C ILE A 484 11.06 -15.03 -19.21
N ASN A 485 12.35 -15.18 -18.87
CA ASN A 485 12.76 -15.60 -17.53
C ASN A 485 12.30 -14.62 -16.44
N ALA A 486 12.39 -13.31 -16.70
CA ALA A 486 11.90 -12.29 -15.79
C ALA A 486 10.38 -12.40 -15.56
N LEU A 487 9.62 -12.67 -16.62
CA LEU A 487 8.18 -12.90 -16.53
C LEU A 487 7.85 -14.13 -15.66
N LEU A 488 8.58 -15.24 -15.84
CA LEU A 488 8.37 -16.46 -15.04
C LEU A 488 8.63 -16.25 -13.54
N LEU A 489 9.55 -15.35 -13.16
CA LEU A 489 9.78 -15.02 -11.75
C LEU A 489 8.60 -14.28 -11.09
N THR A 490 7.70 -13.69 -11.87
CA THR A 490 6.49 -13.02 -11.35
C THR A 490 5.33 -13.99 -11.06
N LEU A 491 5.46 -15.24 -11.52
CA LEU A 491 4.39 -16.24 -11.51
C LEU A 491 4.02 -16.83 -10.12
N PRO A 492 4.94 -17.08 -9.17
CA PRO A 492 4.60 -17.75 -7.91
C PRO A 492 3.43 -17.15 -7.11
N PRO A 493 3.38 -15.84 -6.81
CA PRO A 493 2.25 -15.25 -6.08
C PRO A 493 0.95 -15.27 -6.88
N ILE A 494 1.03 -15.30 -8.22
CA ILE A 494 -0.13 -15.42 -9.10
C ILE A 494 -0.68 -16.85 -9.04
N LEU A 495 0.16 -17.89 -9.03
CA LEU A 495 -0.31 -19.28 -8.96
C LEU A 495 -1.11 -19.56 -7.68
N GLU A 496 -0.71 -19.00 -6.53
CA GLU A 496 -1.47 -19.15 -5.30
C GLU A 496 -2.88 -18.54 -5.39
N PHE A 497 -3.07 -17.51 -6.22
CA PHE A 497 -4.33 -16.81 -6.44
C PHE A 497 -5.30 -17.56 -7.37
N LEU A 498 -4.77 -18.26 -8.38
CA LEU A 498 -5.55 -18.90 -9.45
C LEU A 498 -6.25 -20.18 -8.99
N ASP A 499 -7.38 -20.48 -9.64
CA ASP A 499 -8.03 -21.79 -9.55
C ASP A 499 -7.29 -22.85 -10.39
N ASP A 500 -7.68 -24.12 -10.24
CA ASP A 500 -6.97 -25.23 -10.88
C ASP A 500 -7.06 -25.18 -12.42
N GLU A 501 -8.18 -24.71 -12.99
CA GLU A 501 -8.35 -24.59 -14.44
C GLU A 501 -7.50 -23.46 -15.02
N GLN A 502 -7.43 -22.32 -14.32
CA GLN A 502 -6.57 -21.19 -14.66
C GLN A 502 -5.09 -21.52 -14.54
N ARG A 503 -4.69 -22.29 -13.51
CA ARG A 503 -3.30 -22.76 -13.38
C ARG A 503 -2.90 -23.62 -14.56
N GLU A 504 -3.76 -24.55 -14.97
CA GLU A 504 -3.50 -25.42 -16.11
C GLU A 504 -3.34 -24.61 -17.42
N ASP A 505 -4.16 -23.59 -17.65
CA ASP A 505 -4.02 -22.67 -18.80
C ASP A 505 -2.69 -21.89 -18.76
N VAL A 506 -2.29 -21.40 -17.58
CA VAL A 506 -1.01 -20.70 -17.41
C VAL A 506 0.18 -21.60 -17.66
N ASP A 507 0.18 -22.81 -17.10
CA ASP A 507 1.26 -23.78 -17.30
C ASP A 507 1.41 -24.13 -18.78
N GLN A 508 0.30 -24.40 -19.49
CA GLN A 508 0.31 -24.65 -20.93
C GLN A 508 0.90 -23.46 -21.73
N LYS A 509 0.56 -22.22 -21.37
CA LYS A 509 1.09 -21.01 -22.02
C LYS A 509 2.56 -20.76 -21.74
N VAL A 510 3.01 -21.03 -20.53
CA VAL A 510 4.43 -20.95 -20.13
C VAL A 510 5.25 -21.99 -20.88
N ASP A 511 4.79 -23.24 -20.90
CA ASP A 511 5.45 -24.34 -21.60
C ASP A 511 5.53 -24.08 -23.11
N ALA A 512 4.44 -23.59 -23.71
CA ALA A 512 4.42 -23.21 -25.12
C ALA A 512 5.42 -22.09 -25.43
N LEU A 513 5.46 -21.03 -24.60
CA LEU A 513 6.37 -19.90 -24.78
C LEU A 513 7.84 -20.35 -24.66
N HIS A 514 8.17 -21.11 -23.63
CA HIS A 514 9.54 -21.54 -23.38
C HIS A 514 10.03 -22.56 -24.42
N SER A 515 9.18 -23.52 -24.79
CA SER A 515 9.51 -24.54 -25.81
C SER A 515 9.70 -23.91 -27.19
N HIS A 516 8.85 -22.94 -27.57
CA HIS A 516 8.95 -22.28 -28.86
C HIS A 516 10.21 -21.40 -28.96
N TRP A 517 10.56 -20.67 -27.89
CA TRP A 517 11.83 -19.93 -27.81
C TRP A 517 13.05 -20.84 -27.95
N LEU A 518 13.10 -21.97 -27.23
CA LEU A 518 14.20 -22.93 -27.31
C LEU A 518 14.37 -23.50 -28.72
N ASN A 519 13.28 -23.86 -29.39
CA ASN A 519 13.29 -24.39 -30.74
C ASN A 519 13.83 -23.36 -31.75
N LEU A 520 13.34 -22.12 -31.70
CA LEU A 520 13.82 -21.04 -32.57
C LEU A 520 15.30 -20.74 -32.34
N LYS A 521 15.74 -20.74 -31.07
CA LYS A 521 17.14 -20.51 -30.72
C LYS A 521 18.04 -21.59 -31.30
N SER A 522 17.69 -22.86 -31.08
CA SER A 522 18.47 -23.99 -31.61
C SER A 522 18.52 -23.99 -33.14
N MET A 523 17.41 -23.65 -33.80
CA MET A 523 17.34 -23.54 -35.25
C MET A 523 18.26 -22.43 -35.78
N LEU A 524 18.19 -21.25 -35.16
CA LEU A 524 18.97 -20.09 -35.54
C LEU A 524 20.48 -20.29 -35.29
N GLU A 525 20.87 -20.87 -34.17
CA GLU A 525 22.26 -21.25 -33.88
C GLU A 525 22.80 -22.21 -34.94
N SER A 526 22.02 -23.24 -35.31
CA SER A 526 22.38 -24.17 -36.38
C SER A 526 22.52 -23.49 -37.76
N ARG A 527 21.70 -22.48 -38.08
CA ARG A 527 21.86 -21.69 -39.31
C ARG A 527 23.14 -20.89 -39.32
N ILE A 528 23.45 -20.23 -38.20
CA ILE A 528 24.64 -19.38 -38.07
C ILE A 528 25.90 -20.23 -38.20
N ASP A 529 25.97 -21.37 -37.51
CA ASP A 529 27.10 -22.30 -37.59
C ASP A 529 27.35 -22.75 -39.04
N LEU A 530 26.28 -23.09 -39.76
CA LEU A 530 26.37 -23.48 -41.16
C LEU A 530 26.78 -22.30 -42.08
N ALA A 531 26.19 -21.12 -41.86
CA ALA A 531 26.50 -19.91 -42.61
C ALA A 531 27.95 -19.45 -42.43
N ILE A 532 28.55 -19.64 -41.25
CA ILE A 532 29.99 -19.36 -41.01
C ILE A 532 30.85 -20.22 -41.94
N ILE A 533 30.55 -21.51 -42.07
CA ILE A 533 31.26 -22.42 -42.98
C ILE A 533 31.06 -21.97 -44.43
N TYR A 534 29.84 -21.58 -44.80
CA TYR A 534 29.50 -21.11 -46.14
C TYR A 534 30.23 -19.82 -46.53
N VAL A 535 30.29 -18.83 -45.63
CA VAL A 535 31.06 -17.59 -45.82
C VAL A 535 32.55 -17.89 -45.96
N LYS A 536 33.09 -18.82 -45.15
CA LYS A 536 34.48 -19.26 -45.27
C LYS A 536 34.76 -19.90 -46.62
N PHE A 537 33.86 -20.75 -47.12
CA PHE A 537 33.95 -21.35 -48.46
C PHE A 537 34.01 -20.28 -49.55
N HIS A 538 33.06 -19.33 -49.56
CA HIS A 538 33.05 -18.22 -50.52
C HIS A 538 34.28 -17.31 -50.41
N THR A 539 34.81 -17.11 -49.21
CA THR A 539 36.05 -16.33 -49.00
C THR A 539 37.25 -17.01 -49.65
N LEU A 540 37.39 -18.33 -49.45
CA LEU A 540 38.44 -19.14 -50.09
C LEU A 540 38.25 -19.18 -51.61
N ALA A 541 37.01 -19.24 -52.11
CA ALA A 541 36.71 -19.23 -53.53
C ALA A 541 37.18 -17.93 -54.20
N VAL A 542 36.91 -16.77 -53.60
CA VAL A 542 37.38 -15.47 -54.10
C VAL A 542 38.91 -15.37 -54.06
N GLN A 543 39.54 -15.84 -52.97
CA GLN A 543 41.01 -15.87 -52.86
C GLN A 543 41.63 -16.74 -53.96
N LEU A 544 41.10 -17.94 -54.17
CA LEU A 544 41.59 -18.87 -55.18
C LEU A 544 41.38 -18.33 -56.60
N ALA A 545 40.24 -17.69 -56.89
CA ALA A 545 40.00 -17.05 -58.19
C ALA A 545 41.08 -16.01 -58.51
N ASN A 546 41.41 -15.14 -57.54
CA ASN A 546 42.45 -14.12 -57.69
C ASN A 546 43.84 -14.74 -57.91
N GLU A 547 44.18 -15.81 -57.18
CA GLU A 547 45.44 -16.51 -57.37
C GLU A 547 45.51 -17.22 -58.74
N PHE A 548 44.41 -17.80 -59.21
CA PHE A 548 44.34 -18.37 -60.56
C PHE A 548 44.55 -17.31 -61.64
N ASP A 549 43.82 -16.20 -61.58
CA ASP A 549 43.99 -15.09 -62.54
C ASP A 549 45.43 -14.57 -62.53
N SER A 550 46.05 -14.48 -61.34
CA SER A 550 47.43 -14.03 -61.18
C SER A 550 48.47 -15.04 -61.68
N ALA A 551 48.19 -16.34 -61.63
CA ALA A 551 49.07 -17.38 -62.16
C ALA A 551 48.98 -17.50 -63.70
N GLU A 552 47.78 -17.37 -64.29
CA GLU A 552 47.60 -17.34 -65.75
C GLU A 552 48.46 -16.24 -66.39
N GLU A 553 48.47 -15.05 -65.79
CA GLU A 553 49.26 -13.91 -66.27
C GLU A 553 50.78 -14.12 -66.10
N GLU A 554 51.22 -14.84 -65.06
CA GLU A 554 52.63 -15.14 -64.84
C GLU A 554 53.15 -16.23 -65.80
N PHE A 555 52.38 -17.28 -66.04
CA PHE A 555 52.77 -18.38 -66.94
C PHE A 555 52.83 -17.95 -68.40
N ARG A 556 52.03 -16.94 -68.81
CA ARG A 556 52.01 -16.43 -70.19
C ARG A 556 53.27 -15.64 -70.56
N LYS A 557 53.97 -15.04 -69.59
CA LYS A 557 55.13 -14.19 -69.87
C LYS A 557 56.38 -15.05 -70.20
N SER A 558 57.00 -14.81 -71.36
CA SER A 558 58.29 -15.42 -71.75
C SER A 558 59.32 -15.24 -70.62
N THR A 559 60.02 -16.34 -70.32
CA THR A 559 60.96 -16.43 -69.19
C THR A 559 62.34 -16.69 -69.75
N ASP A 560 63.28 -15.76 -69.55
CA ASP A 560 64.70 -16.03 -69.80
C ASP A 560 65.13 -17.17 -68.88
N GLY A 561 65.57 -18.29 -69.46
CA GLY A 561 65.96 -19.51 -68.74
C GLY A 561 67.11 -19.36 -67.72
N THR A 562 67.58 -18.13 -67.46
CA THR A 562 68.63 -17.77 -66.51
C THR A 562 68.15 -17.05 -65.24
N ASP A 563 66.88 -16.61 -65.17
CA ASP A 563 66.31 -15.90 -64.01
C ASP A 563 65.77 -16.89 -62.95
N GLU A 564 66.64 -17.33 -62.03
CA GLU A 564 66.27 -18.30 -60.98
C GLU A 564 65.27 -17.77 -59.95
N ASP A 565 65.31 -16.47 -59.63
CA ASP A 565 64.44 -15.89 -58.60
C ASP A 565 62.98 -15.87 -59.08
N ARG A 566 62.77 -15.53 -60.35
CA ARG A 566 61.44 -15.60 -60.97
C ARG A 566 60.92 -17.03 -61.05
N ILE A 567 61.77 -18.01 -61.37
CA ILE A 567 61.37 -19.43 -61.40
C ILE A 567 60.88 -19.89 -60.02
N ARG A 568 61.61 -19.59 -58.94
CA ARG A 568 61.20 -19.95 -57.56
C ARG A 568 59.90 -19.27 -57.14
N SER A 569 59.69 -18.01 -57.52
CA SER A 569 58.46 -17.26 -57.22
C SER A 569 57.24 -17.95 -57.85
N VAL A 570 57.35 -18.36 -59.12
CA VAL A 570 56.29 -19.02 -59.87
C VAL A 570 56.01 -20.43 -59.30
N GLU A 571 57.05 -21.17 -58.92
CA GLU A 571 56.93 -22.47 -58.20
C GLU A 571 56.21 -22.34 -56.85
N GLN A 572 56.55 -21.33 -56.06
CA GLN A 572 55.92 -21.07 -54.77
C GLN A 572 54.44 -20.70 -54.92
N LYS A 573 54.11 -19.94 -55.96
CA LYS A 573 52.72 -19.55 -56.28
C LYS A 573 51.87 -20.76 -56.67
N TRP A 574 52.42 -21.68 -57.45
CA TRP A 574 51.75 -22.95 -57.78
C TRP A 574 51.46 -23.80 -56.53
N LEU A 575 52.42 -23.90 -55.60
CA LEU A 575 52.22 -24.58 -54.31
C LEU A 575 51.11 -23.93 -53.46
N SER A 576 51.06 -22.60 -53.43
CA SER A 576 50.01 -21.83 -52.74
C SER A 576 48.63 -22.14 -53.32
N ILE A 577 48.50 -22.14 -54.64
CA ILE A 577 47.25 -22.48 -55.36
C ILE A 577 46.78 -23.90 -55.01
N GLN A 578 47.70 -24.88 -55.02
CA GLN A 578 47.37 -26.26 -54.64
C GLN A 578 46.87 -26.36 -53.19
N GLN A 579 47.49 -25.65 -52.25
CA GLN A 579 47.04 -25.60 -50.86
C GLN A 579 45.67 -24.95 -50.72
N LEU A 580 45.45 -23.79 -51.36
CA LEU A 580 44.17 -23.07 -51.31
C LEU A 580 43.03 -23.88 -51.93
N PHE A 581 43.26 -24.55 -53.07
CA PHE A 581 42.29 -25.44 -53.68
C PHE A 581 41.95 -26.64 -52.78
N GLY A 582 42.96 -27.23 -52.11
CA GLY A 582 42.74 -28.28 -51.12
C GLY A 582 41.90 -27.82 -49.92
N GLN A 583 42.17 -26.61 -49.41
CA GLN A 583 41.38 -26.01 -48.34
C GLN A 583 39.95 -25.73 -48.77
N LEU A 584 39.74 -25.13 -49.95
CA LEU A 584 38.42 -24.87 -50.52
C LEU A 584 37.60 -26.17 -50.64
N THR A 585 38.22 -27.23 -51.17
CA THR A 585 37.59 -28.55 -51.33
C THR A 585 37.21 -29.17 -49.99
N ASN A 586 38.07 -29.08 -48.99
CA ASN A 586 37.78 -29.60 -47.66
C ASN A 586 36.63 -28.83 -46.99
N VAL A 587 36.68 -27.49 -47.02
CA VAL A 587 35.61 -26.65 -46.44
C VAL A 587 34.28 -26.89 -47.16
N GLY A 588 34.29 -27.02 -48.50
CA GLY A 588 33.08 -27.32 -49.26
C GLY A 588 32.49 -28.70 -48.91
N LYS A 589 33.32 -29.73 -48.71
CA LYS A 589 32.86 -31.04 -48.25
C LYS A 589 32.28 -30.99 -46.84
N THR A 590 32.95 -30.31 -45.91
CA THR A 590 32.45 -30.11 -44.55
C THR A 590 31.11 -29.38 -44.56
N PHE A 591 30.97 -28.34 -45.38
CA PHE A 591 29.69 -27.65 -45.55
C PHE A 591 28.58 -28.61 -46.00
N ILE A 592 28.79 -29.41 -47.05
CA ILE A 592 27.77 -30.35 -47.55
C ILE A 592 27.40 -31.39 -46.49
N GLU A 593 28.38 -31.90 -45.76
CA GLU A 593 28.16 -32.88 -44.69
C GLU A 593 27.32 -32.28 -43.55
N ASP A 594 27.69 -31.09 -43.08
CA ASP A 594 26.98 -30.45 -41.96
C ASP A 594 25.63 -29.91 -42.38
N ALA A 595 25.49 -29.41 -43.61
CA ALA A 595 24.21 -29.00 -44.17
C ALA A 595 23.20 -30.15 -44.22
N SER A 596 23.65 -31.39 -44.44
CA SER A 596 22.77 -32.58 -44.43
C SER A 596 22.20 -32.94 -43.05
N LYS A 597 22.83 -32.44 -41.98
CA LYS A 597 22.44 -32.70 -40.58
C LYS A 597 21.53 -31.60 -40.01
N VAL A 598 21.37 -30.47 -40.71
CA VAL A 598 20.54 -29.36 -40.25
C VAL A 598 19.06 -29.72 -40.36
N GLY A 599 18.38 -29.74 -39.20
CA GLY A 599 16.95 -30.05 -39.08
C GLY A 599 16.02 -28.87 -39.30
N ASP A 600 16.48 -27.81 -39.98
CA ASP A 600 15.72 -26.60 -40.25
C ASP A 600 14.79 -26.81 -41.45
N PRO A 601 13.45 -26.71 -41.28
CA PRO A 601 12.50 -26.97 -42.35
C PRO A 601 12.40 -25.83 -43.37
N TYR A 602 12.89 -24.63 -43.06
CA TYR A 602 12.76 -23.46 -43.93
C TYR A 602 14.05 -23.12 -44.68
N LEU A 603 15.22 -23.53 -44.19
CA LEU A 603 16.50 -23.22 -44.83
C LEU A 603 16.66 -23.95 -46.17
N ASP A 604 16.98 -23.23 -47.26
CA ASP A 604 17.21 -23.84 -48.58
C ASP A 604 18.63 -24.42 -48.70
N ILE A 605 18.84 -25.52 -47.97
CA ILE A 605 20.08 -26.29 -47.95
C ILE A 605 20.43 -26.79 -49.36
N LYS A 606 19.42 -27.21 -50.14
CA LYS A 606 19.65 -27.79 -51.46
C LYS A 606 20.30 -26.79 -52.40
N ARG A 607 19.82 -25.54 -52.41
CA ARG A 607 20.40 -24.49 -53.25
C ARG A 607 21.81 -24.11 -52.82
N ALA A 608 22.07 -23.99 -51.52
CA ALA A 608 23.40 -23.68 -51.02
C ALA A 608 24.40 -24.81 -51.32
N SER A 609 24.02 -26.07 -51.12
CA SER A 609 24.84 -27.23 -51.48
C SER A 609 25.12 -27.27 -52.98
N LEU A 610 24.11 -27.03 -53.82
CA LEU A 610 24.31 -26.95 -55.28
C LEU A 610 25.29 -25.83 -55.66
N CYS A 611 25.23 -24.68 -54.98
CA CYS A 611 26.18 -23.58 -55.20
C CYS A 611 27.62 -24.00 -54.85
N VAL A 612 27.82 -24.66 -53.71
CA VAL A 612 29.14 -25.21 -53.32
C VAL A 612 29.64 -26.21 -54.35
N GLU A 613 28.81 -27.18 -54.74
CA GLU A 613 29.16 -28.20 -55.73
C GLU A 613 29.55 -27.59 -57.07
N THR A 614 28.75 -26.64 -57.57
CA THR A 614 29.01 -25.94 -58.85
C THR A 614 30.32 -25.15 -58.81
N LEU A 615 30.61 -24.47 -57.70
CA LEU A 615 31.86 -23.72 -57.53
C LEU A 615 33.06 -24.66 -57.42
N LEU A 616 32.93 -25.78 -56.70
CA LEU A 616 33.99 -26.80 -56.64
C LEU A 616 34.28 -27.41 -58.02
N GLU A 617 33.25 -27.67 -58.82
CA GLU A 617 33.41 -28.16 -60.20
C GLU A 617 34.07 -27.11 -61.10
N HIS A 618 33.66 -25.84 -60.99
CA HIS A 618 34.27 -24.74 -61.72
C HIS A 618 35.75 -24.57 -61.39
N PHE A 619 36.10 -24.51 -60.10
CA PHE A 619 37.51 -24.38 -59.68
C PHE A 619 38.32 -25.66 -59.94
N GLY A 620 37.70 -26.84 -59.88
CA GLY A 620 38.34 -28.09 -60.30
C GLY A 620 38.69 -28.08 -61.79
N SER A 621 37.78 -27.57 -62.63
CA SER A 621 38.03 -27.39 -64.06
C SER A 621 39.15 -26.36 -64.31
N ARG A 622 39.13 -25.21 -63.61
CA ARG A 622 40.21 -24.20 -63.71
C ARG A 622 41.56 -24.77 -63.25
N GLN A 623 41.60 -25.50 -62.14
CA GLN A 623 42.83 -26.12 -61.62
C GLN A 623 43.51 -27.00 -62.67
N LEU A 624 42.76 -27.74 -63.48
CA LEU A 624 43.30 -28.54 -64.57
C LEU A 624 43.94 -27.68 -65.67
N VAL A 625 43.28 -26.59 -66.06
CA VAL A 625 43.81 -25.65 -67.08
C VAL A 625 45.12 -24.99 -66.61
N ILE A 626 45.17 -24.60 -65.33
CA ILE A 626 46.37 -24.01 -64.72
C ILE A 626 47.49 -25.06 -64.59
N ALA A 627 47.15 -26.30 -64.21
CA ALA A 627 48.12 -27.40 -64.16
C ALA A 627 48.75 -27.68 -65.54
N ASP A 628 47.95 -27.65 -66.60
CA ASP A 628 48.42 -27.82 -67.98
C ASP A 628 49.31 -26.65 -68.43
N SER A 629 48.92 -25.42 -68.08
CA SER A 629 49.73 -24.22 -68.34
C SER A 629 51.07 -24.25 -67.59
N TRP A 630 51.08 -24.73 -66.35
CA TRP A 630 52.28 -24.97 -65.53
C TRP A 630 53.20 -26.01 -66.19
N GLN A 631 52.66 -27.15 -66.63
CA GLN A 631 53.42 -28.20 -67.33
C GLN A 631 54.01 -27.67 -68.64
N THR A 632 53.24 -26.90 -69.40
CA THR A 632 53.69 -26.27 -70.65
C THR A 632 54.83 -25.29 -70.40
N TRP A 633 54.70 -24.43 -69.38
CA TRP A 633 55.75 -23.49 -68.97
C TRP A 633 57.03 -24.22 -68.53
N GLN A 634 56.90 -25.29 -67.74
CA GLN A 634 58.03 -26.12 -67.29
C GLN A 634 58.75 -26.83 -68.45
N SER A 635 57.98 -27.32 -69.44
CA SER A 635 58.52 -27.93 -70.67
C SER A 635 59.29 -26.89 -71.51
N ASN A 636 58.71 -25.71 -71.72
CA ASN A 636 59.35 -24.62 -72.47
C ASN A 636 60.68 -24.18 -71.84
N LEU A 637 60.73 -24.04 -70.52
CA LEU A 637 61.98 -23.75 -69.79
C LEU A 637 63.05 -24.82 -70.02
N THR A 638 62.66 -26.09 -70.08
CA THR A 638 63.59 -27.20 -70.30
C THR A 638 64.16 -27.16 -71.72
N ILE A 639 63.31 -26.92 -72.72
CA ILE A 639 63.69 -26.79 -74.13
C ILE A 639 64.65 -25.60 -74.33
N GLU A 640 64.36 -24.45 -73.71
CA GLU A 640 65.18 -23.25 -73.85
C GLU A 640 66.58 -23.40 -73.22
N LYS A 641 66.67 -24.07 -72.07
CA LYS A 641 67.96 -24.45 -71.45
C LYS A 641 68.77 -25.37 -72.35
N GLU A 642 68.15 -26.38 -72.97
CA GLU A 642 68.83 -27.34 -73.85
C GLU A 642 69.32 -26.69 -75.15
N PHE A 643 68.51 -25.82 -75.75
CA PHE A 643 68.89 -25.04 -76.93
C PHE A 643 70.14 -24.18 -76.67
N LYS A 644 70.16 -23.46 -75.55
CA LYS A 644 71.26 -22.53 -75.20
C LYS A 644 72.60 -23.25 -75.06
N VAL A 645 72.61 -24.42 -74.41
CA VAL A 645 73.81 -25.27 -74.26
C VAL A 645 74.34 -25.75 -75.62
N GLN A 646 73.46 -26.20 -76.52
CA GLN A 646 73.88 -26.67 -77.85
C GLN A 646 74.41 -25.55 -78.75
N TRP A 647 73.86 -24.34 -78.63
CA TRP A 647 74.29 -23.17 -79.39
C TRP A 647 75.72 -22.72 -79.00
N GLU A 648 76.02 -22.63 -77.70
CA GLU A 648 77.35 -22.25 -77.20
C GLU A 648 78.46 -23.20 -77.69
N MET A 649 78.17 -24.51 -77.71
CA MET A 649 79.12 -25.52 -78.19
C MET A 649 79.44 -25.32 -79.68
N THR A 650 78.43 -25.05 -80.51
CA THR A 650 78.58 -24.84 -81.96
C THR A 650 79.39 -23.59 -82.29
N ILE A 651 79.20 -22.50 -81.54
CA ILE A 651 79.99 -21.27 -81.66
C ILE A 651 81.46 -21.54 -81.32
N THR A 652 81.72 -22.28 -80.24
CA THR A 652 83.08 -22.57 -79.77
C THR A 652 83.87 -23.37 -80.80
N GLU A 653 83.26 -24.40 -81.39
CA GLU A 653 83.93 -25.22 -82.41
C GLU A 653 84.14 -24.47 -83.73
N SER A 654 83.18 -23.64 -84.15
CA SER A 654 83.30 -22.84 -85.37
C SER A 654 84.44 -21.81 -85.29
N ASN A 655 84.64 -21.17 -84.14
CA ASN A 655 85.76 -20.27 -83.92
C ASN A 655 87.13 -21.00 -83.99
N ARG A 656 87.23 -22.25 -83.53
CA ARG A 656 88.47 -23.05 -83.67
C ARG A 656 88.83 -23.31 -85.14
N THR A 657 87.84 -23.59 -85.98
CA THR A 657 88.06 -23.78 -87.42
C THR A 657 88.56 -22.50 -88.10
N VAL A 658 88.00 -21.34 -87.73
CA VAL A 658 88.45 -20.03 -88.24
C VAL A 658 89.93 -19.77 -87.92
N ASP A 659 90.35 -20.02 -86.68
CA ASP A 659 91.73 -19.83 -86.23
C ASP A 659 92.73 -20.77 -86.92
N TRP A 660 92.32 -22.01 -87.20
CA TRP A 660 93.20 -22.99 -87.86
C TRP A 660 93.46 -22.61 -89.33
N VAL A 661 92.42 -22.31 -90.09
CA VAL A 661 92.51 -22.07 -91.53
C VAL A 661 93.20 -20.75 -91.87
N SER A 662 93.05 -19.71 -91.04
CA SER A 662 93.71 -18.41 -91.26
C SER A 662 95.24 -18.45 -91.28
N LYS A 663 95.87 -19.49 -90.69
CA LYS A 663 97.33 -19.65 -90.65
C LYS A 663 97.93 -20.29 -91.90
N LEU A 664 97.12 -20.89 -92.77
CA LEU A 664 97.58 -21.69 -93.91
C LEU A 664 98.32 -20.85 -94.97
N ASP A 665 97.91 -19.60 -95.17
CA ASP A 665 98.45 -18.68 -96.19
C ASP A 665 99.95 -18.38 -96.01
N THR A 666 100.37 -18.16 -94.75
CA THR A 666 101.76 -17.81 -94.41
C THR A 666 102.78 -18.92 -94.67
N GLN A 667 102.32 -20.16 -94.87
CA GLN A 667 103.19 -21.33 -95.03
C GLN A 667 103.46 -21.69 -96.49
N LEU A 668 102.88 -20.95 -97.44
CA LEU A 668 102.94 -21.25 -98.87
C LEU A 668 104.24 -20.78 -99.55
N TYR A 669 104.96 -19.81 -98.98
CA TYR A 669 106.15 -19.18 -99.59
C TYR A 669 107.37 -19.25 -98.65
N PRO A 670 108.63 -19.31 -99.16
CA PRO A 670 109.06 -19.25 -100.57
C PRO A 670 108.90 -20.56 -101.35
N VAL A 671 108.56 -20.43 -102.64
CA VAL A 671 108.25 -21.56 -103.55
C VAL A 671 109.51 -22.36 -103.93
N LEU A 672 110.62 -21.69 -104.26
CA LEU A 672 111.92 -22.31 -104.55
C LEU A 672 112.75 -22.38 -103.27
N THR A 673 113.14 -23.59 -102.87
CA THR A 673 113.82 -23.83 -101.58
C THR A 673 115.18 -24.52 -101.70
N THR A 674 115.68 -24.80 -102.91
CA THR A 674 116.88 -25.61 -103.15
C THR A 674 117.95 -24.91 -104.01
N ASP A 675 119.24 -25.16 -103.73
CA ASP A 675 120.41 -24.51 -104.37
C ASP A 675 120.87 -25.19 -105.70
N THR A 676 120.07 -26.09 -106.27
CA THR A 676 120.49 -26.85 -107.46
C THR A 676 120.50 -25.98 -108.72
N ARG A 677 121.57 -26.06 -109.52
CA ARG A 677 121.72 -25.31 -110.79
C ARG A 677 121.15 -26.04 -112.02
N SER A 678 120.47 -27.17 -111.82
CA SER A 678 119.94 -28.00 -112.90
C SER A 678 118.47 -27.69 -113.14
N SER A 679 118.15 -27.06 -114.27
CA SER A 679 116.80 -26.66 -114.70
C SER A 679 115.78 -27.81 -114.59
N LYS A 680 116.19 -29.04 -114.96
CA LYS A 680 115.33 -30.23 -114.89
C LYS A 680 114.98 -30.69 -113.47
N ALA A 681 115.85 -30.44 -112.49
CA ALA A 681 115.64 -30.85 -111.10
C ALA A 681 114.62 -29.91 -110.41
N ILE A 682 114.76 -28.60 -110.66
CA ILE A 682 113.87 -27.56 -110.13
C ILE A 682 112.42 -27.79 -110.58
N ALA A 683 112.20 -28.13 -111.86
CA ALA A 683 110.85 -28.38 -112.38
C ALA A 683 110.12 -29.55 -111.67
N ARG A 684 110.85 -30.61 -111.27
CA ARG A 684 110.24 -31.78 -110.60
C ARG A 684 109.83 -31.47 -109.16
N GLU A 685 110.61 -30.68 -108.43
CA GLU A 685 110.30 -30.29 -107.04
C GLU A 685 109.06 -29.40 -106.98
N LEU A 686 108.91 -28.48 -107.94
CA LEU A 686 107.72 -27.63 -108.06
C LEU A 686 106.45 -28.45 -108.33
N GLU A 687 106.53 -29.55 -109.08
CA GLU A 687 105.40 -30.45 -109.32
C GLU A 687 104.94 -31.18 -108.03
N GLU A 688 105.88 -31.64 -107.20
CA GLU A 688 105.56 -32.29 -105.92
C GLU A 688 104.93 -31.31 -104.91
N LYS A 689 105.50 -30.10 -104.76
CA LYS A 689 104.95 -29.08 -103.86
C LYS A 689 103.52 -28.69 -104.21
N LEU A 690 103.21 -28.59 -105.51
CA LEU A 690 101.86 -28.26 -105.97
C LEU A 690 100.83 -29.30 -105.48
N GLN A 691 101.16 -30.60 -105.53
CA GLN A 691 100.23 -31.65 -105.12
C GLN A 691 99.94 -31.65 -103.61
N ILE A 692 100.96 -31.42 -102.78
CA ILE A 692 100.79 -31.41 -101.31
C ILE A 692 99.88 -30.26 -100.88
N VAL A 693 100.16 -29.04 -101.35
CA VAL A 693 99.39 -27.83 -100.97
C VAL A 693 97.92 -27.94 -101.40
N LEU A 694 97.64 -28.46 -102.60
CA LEU A 694 96.27 -28.67 -103.08
C LEU A 694 95.45 -29.60 -102.17
N SER A 695 96.09 -30.60 -101.54
CA SER A 695 95.41 -31.53 -100.63
C SER A 695 95.04 -30.90 -99.28
N GLU A 696 95.92 -30.07 -98.72
CA GLU A 696 95.67 -29.41 -97.44
C GLU A 696 94.60 -28.32 -97.54
N VAL A 697 94.61 -27.52 -98.61
CA VAL A 697 93.59 -26.49 -98.84
C VAL A 697 92.21 -27.12 -99.06
N LYS A 698 92.11 -28.24 -99.79
CA LYS A 698 90.83 -28.96 -99.92
C LYS A 698 90.27 -29.45 -98.59
N ARG A 699 91.15 -29.93 -97.68
CA ARG A 699 90.73 -30.31 -96.31
C ARG A 699 90.19 -29.11 -95.54
N ALA A 700 90.87 -27.95 -95.63
CA ALA A 700 90.42 -26.72 -95.00
C ALA A 700 89.05 -26.25 -95.52
N GLN A 701 88.81 -26.35 -96.83
CA GLN A 701 87.51 -26.01 -97.44
C GLN A 701 86.37 -26.89 -96.91
N SER A 702 86.56 -28.21 -96.82
CA SER A 702 85.52 -29.13 -96.33
C SER A 702 85.15 -28.89 -94.86
N GLU A 703 86.11 -28.61 -93.99
CA GLU A 703 85.84 -28.33 -92.57
C GLU A 703 85.03 -27.04 -92.40
N VAL A 704 85.38 -25.97 -93.13
CA VAL A 704 84.64 -24.70 -93.09
C VAL A 704 83.18 -24.91 -93.53
N GLU A 705 82.95 -25.72 -94.56
CA GLU A 705 81.61 -26.00 -95.08
C GLU A 705 80.73 -26.80 -94.11
N ILE A 706 81.33 -27.72 -93.34
CA ILE A 706 80.63 -28.45 -92.26
C ILE A 706 80.18 -27.47 -91.16
N ARG A 707 81.07 -26.57 -90.72
CA ARG A 707 80.75 -25.59 -89.66
C ARG A 707 79.63 -24.64 -90.07
N MET A 708 79.62 -24.21 -91.33
CA MET A 708 78.55 -23.38 -91.87
C MET A 708 77.19 -24.11 -91.80
N LYS A 709 77.12 -25.39 -92.20
CA LYS A 709 75.86 -26.16 -92.13
C LYS A 709 75.38 -26.37 -90.69
N SER A 710 76.28 -26.68 -89.75
CA SER A 710 75.92 -26.87 -88.34
C SER A 710 75.37 -25.59 -87.71
N ALA A 711 76.06 -24.46 -87.88
CA ALA A 711 75.62 -23.16 -87.36
C ALA A 711 74.29 -22.70 -87.98
N GLU A 712 74.08 -22.92 -89.28
CA GLU A 712 72.82 -22.61 -89.97
C GLU A 712 71.63 -23.40 -89.40
N SER A 713 71.81 -24.72 -89.21
CA SER A 713 70.73 -25.62 -88.78
C SER A 713 70.29 -25.40 -87.33
N LEU A 714 71.21 -25.10 -86.43
CA LEU A 714 70.89 -24.81 -85.03
C LEU A 714 70.35 -23.38 -84.89
N GLY A 715 70.86 -22.42 -85.67
CA GLY A 715 70.40 -21.03 -85.61
C GLY A 715 68.99 -20.80 -86.16
N GLN A 716 68.39 -21.80 -86.81
CA GLN A 716 66.97 -21.80 -87.18
C GLN A 716 66.04 -22.29 -86.05
N LYS A 717 66.58 -22.94 -85.01
CA LYS A 717 65.79 -23.58 -83.94
C LYS A 717 65.51 -22.67 -82.75
N GLY A 718 66.14 -21.51 -82.67
CA GLY A 718 65.93 -20.56 -81.58
C GLY A 718 66.67 -19.24 -81.82
N ASP A 719 66.46 -18.27 -80.93
CA ASP A 719 67.12 -16.97 -81.01
C ASP A 719 68.60 -17.09 -80.64
N THR A 720 69.46 -16.62 -81.54
CA THR A 720 70.92 -16.69 -81.41
C THR A 720 71.53 -15.33 -81.07
N HIS A 721 70.70 -14.31 -80.84
CA HIS A 721 71.08 -12.94 -80.52
C HIS A 721 72.12 -12.35 -81.50
N GLY A 722 71.94 -12.60 -82.79
CA GLY A 722 72.83 -12.08 -83.85
C GLY A 722 74.18 -12.79 -83.98
N GLN A 723 74.46 -13.79 -83.13
CA GLN A 723 75.71 -14.54 -83.20
C GLN A 723 75.80 -15.44 -84.44
N LYS A 724 74.64 -15.90 -84.95
CA LYS A 724 74.55 -16.71 -86.17
C LYS A 724 75.13 -15.95 -87.37
N GLU A 725 74.67 -14.71 -87.58
CA GLU A 725 75.10 -13.88 -88.69
C GLU A 725 76.61 -13.62 -88.61
N SER A 726 77.12 -13.31 -87.41
CA SER A 726 78.54 -13.01 -87.20
C SER A 726 79.46 -14.21 -87.45
N ILE A 727 79.11 -15.41 -86.99
CA ILE A 727 79.95 -16.61 -87.22
C ILE A 727 79.88 -17.09 -88.67
N MET A 728 78.70 -16.96 -89.30
CA MET A 728 78.51 -17.32 -90.71
C MET A 728 79.31 -16.41 -91.64
N GLU A 729 79.34 -15.11 -91.37
CA GLU A 729 80.15 -14.13 -92.14
C GLU A 729 81.64 -14.50 -92.12
N LYS A 730 82.19 -14.81 -90.94
CA LYS A 730 83.60 -15.21 -90.78
C LYS A 730 83.96 -16.49 -91.56
N LEU A 731 83.10 -17.50 -91.51
CA LEU A 731 83.34 -18.77 -92.21
C LEU A 731 83.27 -18.59 -93.74
N LEU A 732 82.35 -17.75 -94.22
CA LEU A 732 82.18 -17.45 -95.65
C LEU A 732 83.37 -16.66 -96.22
N GLU A 733 83.88 -15.69 -95.47
CA GLU A 733 85.10 -14.95 -95.83
C GLU A 733 86.31 -15.88 -95.95
N LEU A 734 86.46 -16.80 -95.00
CA LEU A 734 87.53 -17.81 -95.00
C LEU A 734 87.45 -18.74 -96.22
N HIS A 735 86.24 -19.23 -96.55
CA HIS A 735 86.00 -20.09 -97.69
C HIS A 735 86.42 -19.42 -99.00
N ASN A 736 86.04 -18.15 -99.18
CA ASN A 736 86.40 -17.35 -100.36
C ASN A 736 87.91 -17.09 -100.46
N LYS A 737 88.58 -16.76 -99.34
CA LYS A 737 90.04 -16.54 -99.32
C LYS A 737 90.82 -17.78 -99.77
N LEU A 738 90.47 -18.96 -99.26
CA LEU A 738 91.11 -20.21 -99.65
C LEU A 738 90.99 -20.49 -101.17
N GLN A 739 89.86 -20.13 -101.78
CA GLN A 739 89.61 -20.32 -103.21
C GLN A 739 90.48 -19.43 -104.11
N ILE A 740 90.83 -18.22 -103.64
CA ILE A 740 91.71 -17.30 -104.36
C ILE A 740 93.17 -17.75 -104.23
N ILE A 741 93.61 -18.08 -103.02
CA ILE A 741 94.99 -18.47 -102.75
C ILE A 741 95.39 -19.70 -103.58
N ILE A 742 94.52 -20.71 -103.65
CA ILE A 742 94.81 -21.94 -104.39
C ILE A 742 94.94 -21.72 -105.91
N THR A 743 94.13 -20.81 -106.48
CA THR A 743 94.16 -20.52 -107.92
C THR A 743 95.41 -19.74 -108.31
N GLU A 744 95.77 -18.70 -107.55
CA GLU A 744 96.99 -17.92 -107.79
C GLU A 744 98.27 -18.73 -107.58
N TYR A 745 98.31 -19.56 -106.52
CA TYR A 745 99.46 -20.43 -106.24
C TYR A 745 99.66 -21.48 -107.34
N GLN A 746 98.56 -22.08 -107.84
CA GLN A 746 98.62 -23.06 -108.92
C GLN A 746 99.11 -22.46 -110.24
N ILE A 747 98.63 -21.27 -110.63
CA ILE A 747 99.07 -20.59 -111.85
C ILE A 747 100.57 -20.29 -111.78
N LEU A 748 101.06 -19.75 -110.65
CA LEU A 748 102.47 -19.39 -110.51
C LEU A 748 103.38 -20.62 -110.62
N LEU A 749 103.10 -21.69 -109.88
CA LEU A 749 103.92 -22.90 -109.93
C LEU A 749 103.91 -23.54 -111.33
N GLN A 750 102.77 -23.56 -112.02
CA GLN A 750 102.71 -24.08 -113.40
C GLN A 750 103.57 -23.29 -114.39
N MET A 751 103.57 -21.96 -114.28
CA MET A 751 104.43 -21.12 -115.11
C MET A 751 105.92 -21.39 -114.85
N LEU A 752 106.32 -21.48 -113.57
CA LEU A 752 107.70 -21.82 -113.18
C LEU A 752 108.12 -23.20 -113.71
N ILE A 753 107.24 -24.20 -113.60
CA ILE A 753 107.50 -25.56 -114.12
C ILE A 753 107.74 -25.54 -115.64
N SER A 754 106.88 -24.83 -116.39
CA SER A 754 106.99 -24.69 -117.85
C SER A 754 108.33 -24.07 -118.26
N PHE A 755 108.69 -22.94 -117.64
CA PHE A 755 109.94 -22.25 -117.92
C PHE A 755 111.19 -23.12 -117.69
N PHE A 756 111.28 -23.78 -116.54
CA PHE A 756 112.45 -24.62 -116.24
C PHE A 756 112.54 -25.87 -117.13
N LYS A 757 111.41 -26.40 -117.63
CA LYS A 757 111.40 -27.46 -118.64
C LYS A 757 111.92 -26.97 -119.98
N ASN A 758 111.46 -25.80 -120.44
CA ASN A 758 111.89 -25.22 -121.71
C ASN A 758 113.36 -24.81 -121.69
N LEU A 759 113.85 -24.27 -120.56
CA LEU A 759 115.27 -23.99 -120.36
C LEU A 759 116.13 -25.25 -120.45
N ALA A 760 115.68 -26.36 -119.84
CA ALA A 760 116.37 -27.65 -119.94
C ALA A 760 116.40 -28.21 -121.38
N GLU A 761 115.35 -28.00 -122.16
CA GLU A 761 115.28 -28.42 -123.57
C GLU A 761 116.25 -27.59 -124.45
N LEU A 762 116.34 -26.28 -124.21
CA LEU A 762 117.29 -25.38 -124.87
C LEU A 762 118.74 -25.78 -124.59
N GLU A 763 119.09 -26.02 -123.32
CA GLU A 763 120.42 -26.48 -122.91
C GLU A 763 120.82 -27.77 -123.65
N LYS A 764 119.92 -28.75 -123.69
CA LYS A 764 120.12 -30.02 -124.40
C LYS A 764 120.29 -29.85 -125.91
N THR A 765 119.54 -28.93 -126.51
CA THR A 765 119.61 -28.68 -127.97
C THR A 765 120.96 -28.07 -128.35
N ILE A 766 121.48 -27.15 -127.53
CA ILE A 766 122.82 -26.56 -127.72
C ILE A 766 123.91 -27.62 -127.60
N GLU A 767 123.87 -28.47 -126.57
CA GLU A 767 124.85 -29.55 -126.38
C GLU A 767 124.87 -30.55 -127.55
N ASN A 768 123.69 -30.92 -128.07
CA ASN A 768 123.57 -31.81 -129.22
C ASN A 768 124.18 -31.22 -130.49
N LEU A 769 123.89 -29.94 -130.78
CA LEU A 769 124.44 -29.25 -131.96
C LEU A 769 125.96 -29.07 -131.87
N GLN A 770 126.49 -28.72 -130.69
CA GLN A 770 127.94 -28.65 -130.47
C GLN A 770 128.64 -29.99 -130.72
N SER A 771 128.01 -31.09 -130.29
CA SER A 771 128.53 -32.44 -130.50
C SER A 771 128.50 -32.85 -131.97
N GLN A 772 127.44 -32.49 -132.70
CA GLN A 772 127.30 -32.78 -134.13
C GLN A 772 128.37 -32.06 -134.99
N TYR A 773 128.68 -30.79 -134.70
CA TYR A 773 129.65 -30.00 -135.48
C TYR A 773 131.11 -30.45 -135.32
N GLN A 774 131.46 -31.12 -134.23
CA GLN A 774 132.83 -31.61 -134.02
C GLN A 774 133.16 -32.88 -134.82
N MET A 775 132.16 -33.59 -135.36
CA MET A 775 132.32 -34.92 -135.96
C MET A 775 132.24 -34.93 -137.49
N THR A 776 132.01 -33.78 -138.14
CA THR A 776 131.74 -33.70 -139.59
C THR A 776 133.05 -33.65 -140.40
N ARG A 777 133.22 -34.57 -141.35
CA ARG A 777 134.39 -34.63 -142.25
C ARG A 777 134.38 -33.48 -143.27
N LEU A 778 135.57 -33.04 -143.70
CA LEU A 778 135.74 -32.00 -144.71
C LEU A 778 135.11 -32.40 -146.05
N PRO A 779 134.30 -31.54 -146.70
CA PRO A 779 133.50 -31.93 -147.85
C PRO A 779 134.35 -32.25 -149.08
N SER A 780 133.90 -33.26 -149.83
CA SER A 780 134.62 -33.83 -150.96
C SER A 780 134.12 -33.32 -152.33
N SER A 781 133.04 -32.54 -152.36
CA SER A 781 132.54 -31.83 -153.54
C SER A 781 131.89 -30.48 -153.18
N ILE A 782 131.81 -29.55 -154.14
CA ILE A 782 131.21 -28.21 -153.95
C ILE A 782 129.72 -28.30 -153.52
N SER A 783 128.95 -29.25 -154.07
CA SER A 783 127.53 -29.44 -153.65
C SER A 783 127.38 -29.87 -152.19
N GLU A 784 128.39 -30.53 -151.62
CA GLU A 784 128.38 -31.02 -150.24
C GLU A 784 128.67 -29.90 -149.23
N VAL A 785 129.47 -28.89 -149.63
CA VAL A 785 129.71 -27.67 -148.84
C VAL A 785 128.44 -26.81 -148.74
N GLU A 786 127.74 -26.60 -149.86
CA GLU A 786 126.53 -25.77 -149.90
C GLU A 786 125.39 -26.35 -149.05
N LEU A 787 125.27 -27.68 -148.99
CA LEU A 787 124.26 -28.36 -148.16
C LEU A 787 124.55 -28.16 -146.67
N LEU A 788 125.79 -28.39 -146.23
CA LEU A 788 126.19 -28.26 -144.82
C LEU A 788 126.07 -26.82 -144.30
N LEU A 789 126.43 -25.83 -145.12
CA LEU A 789 126.27 -24.42 -144.75
C LEU A 789 124.80 -24.06 -144.52
N LYS A 790 123.90 -24.58 -145.36
CA LYS A 790 122.46 -24.37 -145.23
C LYS A 790 121.87 -25.04 -143.98
N GLU A 791 122.35 -26.24 -143.64
CA GLU A 791 121.95 -26.95 -142.40
C GLU A 791 122.44 -26.25 -141.13
N HIS A 792 123.67 -25.73 -141.12
CA HIS A 792 124.21 -24.99 -139.97
C HIS A 792 123.49 -23.66 -139.75
N GLU A 793 123.18 -22.91 -140.82
CA GLU A 793 122.44 -21.66 -140.73
C GLU A 793 121.02 -21.89 -140.19
N ALA A 794 120.34 -22.96 -140.64
CA ALA A 794 119.02 -23.35 -140.14
C ALA A 794 119.06 -23.73 -138.64
N SER A 795 120.10 -24.47 -138.22
CA SER A 795 120.29 -24.89 -136.83
C SER A 795 120.55 -23.70 -135.89
N ARG A 796 121.36 -22.72 -136.31
CA ARG A 796 121.60 -21.49 -135.55
C ARG A 796 120.32 -20.69 -135.33
N GLN A 797 119.49 -20.59 -136.36
CA GLN A 797 118.23 -19.87 -136.28
C GLN A 797 117.25 -20.54 -135.29
N ALA A 798 117.18 -21.87 -135.29
CA ALA A 798 116.34 -22.62 -134.35
C ALA A 798 116.72 -22.41 -132.88
N VAL A 799 118.02 -22.42 -132.55
CA VAL A 799 118.51 -22.16 -131.17
C VAL A 799 118.21 -20.73 -130.73
N LEU A 800 118.37 -19.75 -131.61
CA LEU A 800 118.08 -18.35 -131.31
C LEU A 800 116.59 -18.11 -131.02
N GLU A 801 115.69 -18.79 -131.75
CA GLU A 801 114.26 -18.69 -131.48
C GLU A 801 113.88 -19.35 -130.14
N LEU A 802 114.44 -20.53 -129.84
CA LEU A 802 114.24 -21.18 -128.53
C LEU A 802 114.76 -20.30 -127.37
N PHE A 803 115.94 -19.69 -127.50
CA PHE A 803 116.48 -18.79 -126.48
C PHE A 803 115.58 -17.56 -126.26
N LYS A 804 115.12 -16.91 -127.34
CA LYS A 804 114.18 -15.77 -127.24
C LYS A 804 112.87 -16.18 -126.58
N PHE A 805 112.36 -17.36 -126.89
CA PHE A 805 111.14 -17.89 -126.28
C PHE A 805 111.31 -18.09 -124.76
N THR A 806 112.37 -18.76 -124.34
CA THR A 806 112.67 -18.99 -122.91
C THR A 806 112.94 -17.67 -122.17
N GLN A 807 113.59 -16.69 -122.80
CA GLN A 807 113.79 -15.36 -122.23
C GLN A 807 112.45 -14.64 -121.99
N ASN A 808 111.52 -14.67 -122.94
CA ASN A 808 110.19 -14.08 -122.78
C ASN A 808 109.36 -14.76 -121.67
N GLU A 809 109.43 -16.09 -121.56
CA GLU A 809 108.81 -16.81 -120.43
C GLU A 809 109.35 -16.35 -119.07
N SER A 810 110.66 -16.10 -118.97
CA SER A 810 111.27 -15.61 -117.72
C SER A 810 110.75 -14.23 -117.31
N GLU A 811 110.55 -13.31 -118.27
CA GLU A 811 110.04 -11.96 -118.00
C GLU A 811 108.58 -12.00 -117.54
N GLN A 812 107.76 -12.89 -118.13
CA GLN A 812 106.37 -13.08 -117.73
C GLN A 812 106.25 -13.61 -116.29
N ILE A 813 107.09 -14.58 -115.91
CA ILE A 813 107.14 -15.12 -114.55
C ILE A 813 107.57 -14.04 -113.55
N ILE A 814 108.63 -13.28 -113.85
CA ILE A 814 109.10 -12.19 -112.98
C ILE A 814 108.01 -11.13 -112.80
N THR A 815 107.28 -10.80 -113.87
CA THR A 815 106.17 -9.84 -113.80
C THR A 815 105.05 -10.34 -112.89
N ARG A 816 104.70 -11.64 -112.96
CA ARG A 816 103.65 -12.21 -112.12
C ARG A 816 104.06 -12.34 -110.65
N ILE A 817 105.32 -12.71 -110.36
CA ILE A 817 105.87 -12.71 -109.00
C ILE A 817 105.88 -11.31 -108.38
N ARG A 818 105.98 -10.24 -109.18
CA ARG A 818 105.88 -8.86 -108.66
C ARG A 818 104.44 -8.38 -108.45
N GLN A 819 103.46 -9.04 -109.08
CA GLN A 819 102.04 -8.72 -108.98
C GLN A 819 101.34 -9.49 -107.86
N GLN A 820 101.89 -10.65 -107.50
CA GLN A 820 101.56 -11.41 -106.29
C GLN A 820 102.39 -10.89 -105.12
#